data_AF-A0A7V7K1N3-F1
#
_entry.id   AF-A0A7V7K1N3-F1
#
_cell.length_a   1.000
_cell.length_b   1.000
_cell.length_c   1.000
_cell.angle_alpha   90.00
_cell.angle_beta   90.00
_cell.angle_gamma   90.00
#
_symmetry.space_group_name_H-M   'P 1'
#
loop_
_entity.id
_entity.type
_entity.pdbx_description
1 polymer ?
#
loop_
_entity_poly.entity_id
_entity_poly.type
_entity_poly.pdbx_seq_one_letter_code
_entity_poly.pdbx_strand_id
1 'polypeptide(L)'
;MQSKGQLITGKGGLLFHLFLSTVLLCIFLPSPLPATGSEALSPVKIGILAKRGDTQAMRQWQLTADYLAAAIPHHSFKIIPLDFNQVPQEVKDKSIDFILTNSGNYVELEYQYGISRIATMKNLLDHQPHNLFAGVIFTRANRTDINELSDLIDKSFYAVDPSSLGGWLMALREMRAQGLDPEKDCKKVHFTGTHDNVVIAVLKGEADAGTVRTDTLERMAEEKKIDISLLKILNPQPAKDNFRNRHSTRLYPEWPLAKLKHVPDKLAEDVAIALLQMPGDSNAAKAAHISGWTVPLDYQPIHELYQDLRLGPYAQHRGPISATDIIRQHWLGAIILLTMFCLLTLITIFSLRLNRKLSLAQAEIANQLNIAHSAQQSQRDSELKYRAIFHGTNNAIFVHDLETGKILDVNNAMRKIYGYSEEETKTISLQDLSSNITPYTMHEAQTWIAKARDEGPQKFEWQAKRKNGELFWVEVHLKKTVIGNHERLLAVVHDINENKKQKEELDRYRDHLEKLVHERTAGLITSEAQLARAQRIAKLGSWEWEPQNNTMWWAKEVYQLCGFNQDDFGVTYDFFLNLVHPADRNMVQQAFNDAIAKRRRVNIDHRFLLPDGSEKMVNEQAEIYYTENGAPLKLAGTIQDITERKLLEQEHFRLIKAVEQTGDSIVITDKKGTILYVNPAFEKTTGYSKEEAIGQNPRILQGGQHDQSFYKALWTTLDNGRVWSGHFNNKKKDGTIFKEEATISPIFDTAGNIINYVAVKRDVTERDSLEKQLRQAQKLEGIGTLAGGIAHDFNNILTAILGFGELVMEELPKGSNIRQSQAEVIKAAKRAAELVKQILTFSRQGEQELKPLSIQLITKEALKLLRASIPTTIAFRQEIDANCGPVLADPTQIHQIIMNLCTNAYHAMRETGGELRVSLASIELDQADLHDKPALSPGPYALLKISDTGHGMDKKVLDRIFEPYFTTKDQGEGTGLGLSLVHGIVKNIGGEITVTSEPGAGTTFYLYLPRIDIKTKNEDQQSPPAIIGGNEHILIVDDEEAVVIMEKKLLERLGYKVTACNDSRAALQTFMADPEQFDLVISDMTMPFMTGKELAGKILAAHPDMPIIICTGFSENLNKEEMMAMGIKALTMKPISREEFTETIRHALAAN
;
A
#
# COMPACT_ATOMS: atom_id res chain seq x y z
N MET A 1 62.42 17.53 21.39
CA MET A 1 61.77 18.84 21.14
C MET A 1 60.40 18.78 21.79
N GLN A 2 60.12 19.54 22.86
CA GLN A 2 59.88 21.00 22.90
C GLN A 2 58.61 21.44 22.18
N SER A 3 57.60 21.81 22.99
CA SER A 3 56.59 22.86 22.80
C SER A 3 56.19 23.29 21.37
N LYS A 4 54.97 22.93 20.97
CA LYS A 4 53.89 23.88 20.61
C LYS A 4 52.57 23.12 20.40
N GLY A 5 51.48 23.62 20.99
CA GLY A 5 50.17 22.96 20.95
C GLY A 5 49.06 23.87 21.50
N GLN A 6 48.86 25.02 20.87
CA GLN A 6 47.86 26.00 21.28
C GLN A 6 47.32 26.75 20.06
N LEU A 7 45.98 26.91 20.00
CA LEU A 7 45.18 27.39 18.84
C LEU A 7 45.30 26.45 17.62
N ILE A 8 44.23 25.98 16.97
CA ILE A 8 42.96 26.64 16.62
C ILE A 8 41.80 25.62 16.67
N THR A 9 40.65 25.99 17.28
CA THR A 9 39.27 25.66 16.82
C THR A 9 38.23 26.34 17.72
N GLY A 10 37.94 27.61 17.45
CA GLY A 10 36.77 28.30 18.03
C GLY A 10 35.54 28.21 17.11
N LYS A 11 34.36 28.57 17.65
CA LYS A 11 33.07 28.75 16.94
C LYS A 11 32.31 27.51 16.43
N GLY A 12 32.87 26.30 16.46
CA GLY A 12 32.13 25.08 16.08
C GLY A 12 31.02 24.68 17.05
N GLY A 13 31.38 24.27 18.27
CA GLY A 13 30.44 23.62 19.20
C GLY A 13 29.36 24.50 19.83
N LEU A 14 29.56 25.83 19.87
CA LEU A 14 28.65 26.72 20.61
C LEU A 14 27.26 26.83 19.95
N LEU A 15 27.19 26.83 18.62
CA LEU A 15 25.93 26.86 17.87
C LEU A 15 25.13 25.57 18.03
N PHE A 16 25.80 24.42 18.07
CA PHE A 16 25.14 23.13 18.24
C PHE A 16 24.51 22.99 19.63
N HIS A 17 25.23 23.40 20.69
CA HIS A 17 24.67 23.42 22.04
C HIS A 17 23.55 24.45 22.24
N LEU A 18 23.61 25.63 21.61
CA LEU A 18 22.53 26.63 21.69
C LEU A 18 21.24 26.17 21.00
N PHE A 19 21.37 25.39 19.91
CA PHE A 19 20.21 24.86 19.20
C PHE A 19 19.57 23.70 19.97
N LEU A 20 20.38 22.81 20.56
CA LEU A 20 19.87 21.70 21.35
C LEU A 20 19.21 22.19 22.67
N SER A 21 19.75 23.24 23.30
CA SER A 21 19.16 23.79 24.52
C SER A 21 17.87 24.58 24.27
N THR A 22 17.73 25.29 23.14
CA THR A 22 16.46 25.97 22.81
C THR A 22 15.35 24.99 22.48
N VAL A 23 15.64 23.88 21.77
CA VAL A 23 14.65 22.81 21.52
C VAL A 23 14.18 22.14 22.81
N LEU A 24 15.08 21.87 23.76
CA LEU A 24 14.72 21.29 25.06
C LEU A 24 13.94 22.26 25.97
N LEU A 25 14.26 23.56 25.96
CA LEU A 25 13.59 24.55 26.82
C LEU A 25 12.13 24.80 26.40
N CYS A 26 11.77 24.58 25.14
CA CYS A 26 10.39 24.71 24.65
C CYS A 26 9.44 23.57 25.10
N ILE A 27 9.95 22.52 25.72
CA ILE A 27 9.15 21.36 26.20
C ILE A 27 8.71 21.55 27.66
N PHE A 28 9.35 22.43 28.43
CA PHE A 28 9.05 22.71 29.84
C PHE A 28 8.81 24.20 30.11
N LEU A 29 7.69 24.72 29.61
CA LEU A 29 7.07 25.93 30.15
C LEU A 29 5.87 25.53 31.03
N PRO A 30 5.85 25.88 32.33
CA PRO A 30 4.66 25.67 33.14
C PRO A 30 3.55 26.62 32.65
N SER A 31 2.39 26.06 32.30
CA SER A 31 1.21 26.87 32.04
C SER A 31 0.81 27.62 33.32
N PRO A 32 0.39 28.89 33.25
CA PRO A 32 -0.10 29.59 34.43
C PRO A 32 -1.35 28.87 34.96
N LEU A 33 -1.34 28.56 36.26
CA LEU A 33 -2.50 28.00 36.96
C LEU A 33 -3.71 28.93 36.77
N PRO A 34 -4.86 28.44 36.27
CA PRO A 34 -6.13 29.12 36.47
C PRO A 34 -6.36 29.28 37.97
N ALA A 35 -6.72 30.50 38.40
CA ALA A 35 -7.08 30.71 39.80
C ALA A 35 -8.34 29.90 40.15
N THR A 36 -8.41 29.39 41.38
CA THR A 36 -9.56 28.62 41.87
C THR A 36 -10.77 29.52 42.14
N GLY A 37 -11.40 30.01 41.07
CA GLY A 37 -12.78 30.48 41.08
C GLY A 37 -13.71 29.32 40.70
N SER A 38 -14.89 29.26 41.31
CA SER A 38 -15.95 28.35 40.88
C SER A 38 -16.59 28.88 39.59
N GLU A 39 -16.00 28.57 38.44
CA GLU A 39 -16.65 28.80 37.16
C GLU A 39 -17.96 27.99 37.09
N ALA A 40 -19.08 28.69 36.93
CA ALA A 40 -20.35 28.05 36.64
C ALA A 40 -20.23 27.41 35.25
N LEU A 41 -20.36 26.08 35.17
CA LEU A 41 -20.24 25.30 33.94
C LEU A 41 -21.05 25.94 32.82
N SER A 42 -20.36 26.35 31.75
CA SER A 42 -20.97 27.05 30.64
C SER A 42 -22.03 26.15 29.98
N PRO A 43 -23.22 26.69 29.65
CA PRO A 43 -24.32 25.85 29.16
C PRO A 43 -23.96 25.23 27.81
N VAL A 44 -24.15 23.92 27.73
CA VAL A 44 -24.00 23.10 26.52
C VAL A 44 -25.00 23.57 25.47
N LYS A 45 -24.51 23.92 24.29
CA LYS A 45 -25.32 24.58 23.25
C LYS A 45 -25.75 23.60 22.18
N ILE A 46 -27.07 23.50 21.98
CA ILE A 46 -27.67 22.72 20.92
C ILE A 46 -28.11 23.68 19.82
N GLY A 47 -27.35 23.74 18.73
CA GLY A 47 -27.74 24.45 17.52
C GLY A 47 -28.91 23.74 16.83
N ILE A 48 -29.97 24.46 16.47
CA ILE A 48 -31.16 23.88 15.84
C ILE A 48 -31.54 24.66 14.58
N LEU A 49 -31.65 23.95 13.46
CA LEU A 49 -32.04 24.52 12.17
C LEU A 49 -33.47 25.08 12.20
N ALA A 50 -33.60 26.40 12.39
CA ALA A 50 -34.83 27.12 12.67
C ALA A 50 -35.69 27.37 11.42
N LYS A 51 -36.07 26.31 10.69
CA LYS A 51 -36.80 26.36 9.40
C LYS A 51 -38.13 27.16 9.42
N ARG A 52 -38.71 27.43 10.59
CA ARG A 52 -39.92 28.26 10.78
C ARG A 52 -39.69 29.50 11.66
N GLY A 53 -38.44 29.92 11.81
CA GLY A 53 -38.02 31.05 12.64
C GLY A 53 -37.83 30.69 14.12
N ASP A 54 -36.97 31.48 14.76
CA ASP A 54 -36.38 31.24 16.08
C ASP A 54 -37.43 30.99 17.17
N THR A 55 -38.48 31.82 17.21
CA THR A 55 -39.55 31.72 18.20
C THR A 55 -40.30 30.39 18.14
N GLN A 56 -40.41 29.78 16.94
CA GLN A 56 -41.01 28.44 16.82
C GLN A 56 -40.00 27.35 17.20
N ALA A 57 -38.73 27.48 16.79
CA ALA A 57 -37.68 26.53 17.17
C ALA A 57 -37.48 26.46 18.69
N MET A 58 -37.41 27.62 19.38
CA MET A 58 -37.35 27.69 20.84
C MET A 58 -38.56 27.04 21.51
N ARG A 59 -39.79 27.30 21.04
CA ARG A 59 -41.00 26.67 21.59
C ARG A 59 -41.03 25.15 21.38
N GLN A 60 -40.51 24.68 20.25
CA GLN A 60 -40.51 23.26 19.89
C GLN A 60 -39.45 22.47 20.70
N TRP A 61 -38.30 23.06 20.98
CA TRP A 61 -37.12 22.33 21.47
C TRP A 61 -36.56 22.77 22.83
N GLN A 62 -37.00 23.89 23.42
CA GLN A 62 -36.49 24.29 24.75
C GLN A 62 -36.80 23.22 25.82
N LEU A 63 -38.00 22.62 25.78
CA LEU A 63 -38.34 21.52 26.69
C LEU A 63 -37.45 20.26 26.51
N THR A 64 -36.79 20.10 25.35
CA THR A 64 -35.77 19.06 25.13
C THR A 64 -34.47 19.39 25.83
N ALA A 65 -34.04 20.66 25.83
CA ALA A 65 -32.90 21.11 26.64
C ALA A 65 -33.20 21.03 28.15
N ASP A 66 -34.41 21.41 28.56
CA ASP A 66 -34.85 21.31 29.96
C ASP A 66 -34.90 19.85 30.44
N TYR A 67 -35.34 18.93 29.57
CA TYR A 67 -35.29 17.48 29.81
C TYR A 67 -33.84 16.96 29.92
N LEU A 68 -32.95 17.37 29.03
CA LEU A 68 -31.52 16.99 29.11
C LEU A 68 -30.85 17.50 30.38
N ALA A 69 -31.15 18.73 30.82
CA ALA A 69 -30.65 19.30 32.07
C ALA A 69 -31.20 18.58 33.33
N ALA A 70 -32.36 17.94 33.23
CA ALA A 70 -32.91 17.10 34.29
C ALA A 70 -32.35 15.67 34.27
N ALA A 71 -31.99 15.14 33.09
CA ALA A 71 -31.47 13.80 32.91
C ALA A 71 -29.94 13.69 33.13
N ILE A 72 -29.19 14.77 32.97
CA ILE A 72 -27.72 14.79 33.03
C ILE A 72 -27.28 15.80 34.11
N PRO A 73 -27.05 15.33 35.35
CA PRO A 73 -26.58 16.19 36.44
C PRO A 73 -25.32 16.98 36.09
N HIS A 74 -25.17 18.13 36.75
CA HIS A 74 -24.07 19.09 36.59
C HIS A 74 -23.98 19.81 35.22
N HIS A 75 -24.71 19.37 34.19
CA HIS A 75 -24.77 20.06 32.90
C HIS A 75 -26.05 20.89 32.76
N SER A 76 -25.92 22.07 32.14
CA SER A 76 -27.07 22.88 31.72
C SER A 76 -27.08 22.96 30.20
N PHE A 77 -28.27 22.96 29.59
CA PHE A 77 -28.42 22.92 28.13
C PHE A 77 -29.17 24.15 27.63
N LYS A 78 -28.76 24.65 26.46
CA LYS A 78 -29.36 25.84 25.83
C LYS A 78 -29.59 25.61 24.34
N ILE A 79 -30.81 25.87 23.87
CA ILE A 79 -31.11 25.91 22.44
C ILE A 79 -30.55 27.19 21.83
N ILE A 80 -29.85 27.04 20.69
CA ILE A 80 -29.42 28.12 19.81
C ILE A 80 -30.17 27.94 18.48
N PRO A 81 -31.19 28.73 18.16
CA PRO A 81 -31.84 28.68 16.85
C PRO A 81 -30.89 29.24 15.78
N LEU A 82 -30.76 28.53 14.65
CA LEU A 82 -29.84 28.86 13.57
C LEU A 82 -30.53 28.84 12.20
N ASP A 83 -30.23 29.82 11.36
CA ASP A 83 -30.60 29.80 9.94
C ASP A 83 -29.66 28.92 9.10
N PHE A 84 -30.04 28.66 7.84
CA PHE A 84 -29.28 27.79 6.92
C PHE A 84 -27.85 28.29 6.61
N ASN A 85 -27.60 29.60 6.67
CA ASN A 85 -26.31 30.21 6.38
C ASN A 85 -25.42 30.30 7.64
N GLN A 86 -26.04 30.43 8.81
CA GLN A 86 -25.35 30.43 10.10
C GLN A 86 -24.77 29.06 10.44
N VAL A 87 -25.51 27.97 10.16
CA VAL A 87 -25.14 26.60 10.54
C VAL A 87 -23.68 26.21 10.22
N PRO A 88 -23.15 26.40 9.00
CA PRO A 88 -21.74 26.05 8.71
C PRO A 88 -20.72 26.93 9.45
N GLN A 89 -21.03 28.21 9.68
CA GLN A 89 -20.13 29.15 10.35
C GLN A 89 -20.07 28.89 11.87
N GLU A 90 -21.22 28.62 12.51
CA GLU A 90 -21.29 28.29 13.93
C GLU A 90 -20.63 26.93 14.25
N VAL A 91 -20.77 25.94 13.35
CA VAL A 91 -20.08 24.64 13.44
C VAL A 91 -18.55 24.81 13.29
N LYS A 92 -18.11 25.66 12.36
CA LYS A 92 -16.70 25.97 12.11
C LYS A 92 -16.05 26.72 13.28
N ASP A 93 -16.75 27.70 13.83
CA ASP A 93 -16.25 28.56 14.91
C ASP A 93 -16.34 27.88 16.30
N LYS A 94 -16.94 26.68 16.37
CA LYS A 94 -17.21 25.92 17.61
C LYS A 94 -18.03 26.72 18.62
N SER A 95 -18.94 27.55 18.12
CA SER A 95 -19.80 28.39 18.94
C SER A 95 -20.95 27.61 19.57
N ILE A 96 -21.30 26.43 19.01
CA ILE A 96 -22.24 25.42 19.51
C ILE A 96 -21.53 24.09 19.81
N ASP A 97 -22.20 23.15 20.47
CA ASP A 97 -21.63 21.84 20.87
C ASP A 97 -22.31 20.67 20.16
N PHE A 98 -23.64 20.66 20.15
CA PHE A 98 -24.46 19.72 19.38
C PHE A 98 -25.24 20.45 18.29
N ILE A 99 -25.64 19.74 17.24
CA ILE A 99 -26.50 20.27 16.19
C ILE A 99 -27.63 19.31 15.81
N LEU A 100 -28.86 19.82 15.78
CA LEU A 100 -30.04 19.19 15.18
C LEU A 100 -30.35 19.90 13.86
N THR A 101 -30.18 19.18 12.76
CA THR A 101 -30.27 19.74 11.40
C THR A 101 -30.95 18.75 10.46
N ASN A 102 -31.31 19.19 9.26
CA ASN A 102 -31.90 18.26 8.29
C ASN A 102 -30.84 17.27 7.76
N SER A 103 -31.29 16.08 7.36
CA SER A 103 -30.45 14.95 6.97
C SER A 103 -29.50 15.23 5.80
N GLY A 104 -29.79 16.23 4.95
CA GLY A 104 -28.92 16.66 3.86
C GLY A 104 -27.82 17.63 4.32
N ASN A 105 -28.17 18.62 5.15
CA ASN A 105 -27.18 19.48 5.81
C ASN A 105 -26.22 18.66 6.69
N TYR A 106 -26.71 17.60 7.34
CA TYR A 106 -25.86 16.69 8.12
C TYR A 106 -24.72 16.09 7.28
N VAL A 107 -25.03 15.54 6.10
CA VAL A 107 -24.03 14.93 5.19
C VAL A 107 -22.94 15.94 4.77
N GLU A 108 -23.33 17.20 4.53
CA GLU A 108 -22.37 18.25 4.21
C GLU A 108 -21.46 18.62 5.39
N LEU A 109 -22.02 18.72 6.60
CA LEU A 109 -21.26 19.02 7.82
C LEU A 109 -20.37 17.85 8.29
N GLU A 110 -20.84 16.62 8.13
CA GLU A 110 -20.08 15.40 8.39
C GLU A 110 -18.86 15.33 7.45
N TYR A 111 -19.02 15.65 6.16
CA TYR A 111 -17.89 15.72 5.23
C TYR A 111 -16.93 16.89 5.52
N GLN A 112 -17.45 18.11 5.70
CA GLN A 112 -16.61 19.31 5.81
C GLN A 112 -15.94 19.46 7.18
N TYR A 113 -16.65 19.11 8.26
CA TYR A 113 -16.21 19.33 9.63
C TYR A 113 -16.01 18.04 10.42
N GLY A 114 -16.59 16.91 9.99
CA GLY A 114 -16.52 15.62 10.71
C GLY A 114 -17.28 15.63 12.02
N ILE A 115 -18.49 16.20 12.03
CA ILE A 115 -19.46 16.00 13.12
C ILE A 115 -19.95 14.54 13.11
N SER A 116 -20.36 14.02 14.27
CA SER A 116 -20.82 12.63 14.41
C SER A 116 -22.25 12.56 14.94
N ARG A 117 -23.16 11.92 14.20
CA ARG A 117 -24.53 11.62 14.67
C ARG A 117 -24.53 10.76 15.95
N ILE A 118 -25.34 11.14 16.93
CA ILE A 118 -25.49 10.44 18.22
C ILE A 118 -26.91 9.92 18.47
N ALA A 119 -27.92 10.50 17.81
CA ALA A 119 -29.28 9.99 17.78
C ALA A 119 -29.97 10.38 16.46
N THR A 120 -31.00 9.65 16.07
CA THR A 120 -31.92 10.02 14.97
C THR A 120 -33.33 10.20 15.52
N MET A 121 -34.05 11.21 15.04
CA MET A 121 -35.40 11.57 15.49
C MET A 121 -36.44 10.50 15.09
N LYS A 122 -37.35 10.13 16.00
CA LYS A 122 -38.60 9.43 15.66
C LYS A 122 -39.73 10.45 15.56
N ASN A 123 -40.05 10.89 14.35
CA ASN A 123 -41.16 11.80 14.06
C ASN A 123 -42.52 11.12 14.34
N LEU A 124 -43.59 11.90 14.53
CA LEU A 124 -44.93 11.39 14.83
C LEU A 124 -45.96 11.84 13.78
N LEU A 125 -46.65 10.89 13.14
CA LEU A 125 -47.72 11.13 12.16
C LEU A 125 -48.83 10.08 12.35
N ASP A 126 -50.12 10.47 12.33
CA ASP A 126 -51.26 9.59 12.67
C ASP A 126 -51.03 8.73 13.93
N HIS A 127 -50.45 9.35 14.96
CA HIS A 127 -50.01 8.71 16.21
C HIS A 127 -49.01 7.54 16.05
N GLN A 128 -48.47 7.30 14.86
CA GLN A 128 -47.43 6.29 14.57
C GLN A 128 -46.01 6.89 14.58
N PRO A 129 -45.01 6.16 15.10
CA PRO A 129 -43.62 6.60 15.13
C PRO A 129 -42.89 6.28 13.82
N HIS A 130 -42.25 7.28 13.20
CA HIS A 130 -41.48 7.11 11.97
C HIS A 130 -40.09 7.76 12.06
N ASN A 131 -39.04 7.01 11.71
CA ASN A 131 -37.64 7.45 11.68
C ASN A 131 -37.05 7.52 10.25
N LEU A 132 -37.88 7.25 9.24
CA LEU A 132 -37.58 7.36 7.81
C LEU A 132 -38.59 8.28 7.13
N PHE A 133 -38.19 8.91 6.02
CA PHE A 133 -39.08 9.65 5.12
C PHE A 133 -38.64 9.52 3.65
N ALA A 134 -39.47 9.97 2.72
CA ALA A 134 -39.22 9.93 1.28
C ALA A 134 -39.85 11.15 0.55
N GLY A 135 -39.71 11.18 -0.77
CA GLY A 135 -40.46 12.07 -1.66
C GLY A 135 -41.70 11.37 -2.25
N VAL A 136 -42.68 12.18 -2.63
CA VAL A 136 -43.92 11.79 -3.29
C VAL A 136 -44.10 12.62 -4.55
N ILE A 137 -44.09 11.97 -5.71
CA ILE A 137 -44.35 12.57 -7.02
C ILE A 137 -45.80 12.26 -7.38
N PHE A 138 -46.59 13.27 -7.74
CA PHE A 138 -48.04 13.12 -7.90
C PHE A 138 -48.63 14.03 -8.99
N THR A 139 -49.79 13.65 -9.50
CA THR A 139 -50.63 14.42 -10.42
C THR A 139 -52.10 14.27 -10.02
N ARG A 140 -53.02 14.97 -10.71
CA ARG A 140 -54.47 14.82 -10.48
C ARG A 140 -54.93 13.44 -10.96
N ALA A 141 -55.79 12.78 -10.18
CA ALA A 141 -56.30 11.45 -10.49
C ALA A 141 -57.05 11.36 -11.84
N ASN A 142 -57.65 12.48 -12.29
CA ASN A 142 -58.37 12.57 -13.56
C ASN A 142 -57.48 12.76 -14.80
N ARG A 143 -56.15 12.84 -14.65
CA ARG A 143 -55.21 12.89 -15.79
C ARG A 143 -54.97 11.48 -16.32
N THR A 144 -55.39 11.20 -17.55
CA THR A 144 -55.10 9.93 -18.24
C THR A 144 -53.79 9.98 -19.05
N ASP A 145 -53.25 11.17 -19.29
CA ASP A 145 -52.05 11.46 -20.10
C ASP A 145 -50.74 11.57 -19.29
N ILE A 146 -50.77 11.21 -18.01
CA ILE A 146 -49.61 11.12 -17.12
C ILE A 146 -49.80 9.94 -16.16
N ASN A 147 -49.05 8.87 -16.30
CA ASN A 147 -49.15 7.63 -15.51
C ASN A 147 -47.79 7.15 -15.00
N GLU A 148 -46.74 7.34 -15.79
CA GLU A 148 -45.34 7.07 -15.43
C GLU A 148 -44.49 8.35 -15.42
N LEU A 149 -43.22 8.28 -15.00
CA LEU A 149 -42.35 9.47 -14.98
C LEU A 149 -41.97 9.94 -16.40
N SER A 150 -41.91 9.02 -17.37
CA SER A 150 -41.72 9.29 -18.80
C SER A 150 -42.75 10.28 -19.35
N ASP A 151 -43.99 10.20 -18.86
CA ASP A 151 -45.08 11.09 -19.29
C ASP A 151 -44.91 12.54 -18.82
N LEU A 152 -43.90 12.87 -18.01
CA LEU A 152 -43.64 14.24 -17.55
C LEU A 152 -42.92 15.11 -18.59
N ILE A 153 -42.46 14.52 -19.71
CA ILE A 153 -41.90 15.26 -20.85
C ILE A 153 -42.95 16.25 -21.39
N ASP A 154 -42.53 17.49 -21.65
CA ASP A 154 -43.38 18.62 -22.05
C ASP A 154 -44.51 19.00 -21.07
N LYS A 155 -44.50 18.48 -19.83
CA LYS A 155 -45.45 18.86 -18.77
C LYS A 155 -44.86 19.94 -17.83
N SER A 156 -45.73 20.66 -17.12
CA SER A 156 -45.36 21.62 -16.08
C SER A 156 -45.24 20.93 -14.71
N PHE A 157 -44.09 21.07 -14.06
CA PHE A 157 -43.75 20.36 -12.83
C PHE A 157 -43.48 21.33 -11.67
N TYR A 158 -44.18 21.16 -10.54
CA TYR A 158 -44.03 22.02 -9.38
C TYR A 158 -43.30 21.30 -8.23
N ALA A 159 -42.33 21.98 -7.63
CA ALA A 159 -41.50 21.49 -6.55
C ALA A 159 -41.40 22.54 -5.43
N VAL A 160 -40.82 22.16 -4.30
CA VAL A 160 -40.78 23.05 -3.13
C VAL A 160 -39.69 24.11 -3.29
N ASP A 161 -38.43 23.68 -3.34
CA ASP A 161 -37.25 24.53 -3.41
C ASP A 161 -36.06 23.71 -3.98
N PRO A 162 -35.11 24.29 -4.74
CA PRO A 162 -33.99 23.55 -5.32
C PRO A 162 -33.08 22.83 -4.31
N SER A 163 -33.02 23.29 -3.06
CA SER A 163 -32.27 22.65 -1.97
C SER A 163 -33.08 21.60 -1.20
N SER A 164 -34.39 21.47 -1.48
CA SER A 164 -35.30 20.70 -0.65
C SER A 164 -35.09 19.20 -0.81
N LEU A 165 -34.50 18.54 0.20
CA LEU A 165 -34.18 17.11 0.12
C LEU A 165 -35.42 16.25 -0.22
N GLY A 166 -36.46 16.28 0.63
CA GLY A 166 -37.73 15.58 0.36
C GLY A 166 -38.69 16.32 -0.58
N GLY A 167 -38.49 17.63 -0.78
CA GLY A 167 -39.36 18.48 -1.60
C GLY A 167 -38.91 18.69 -3.06
N TRP A 168 -37.77 18.11 -3.45
CA TRP A 168 -37.22 18.14 -4.80
C TRP A 168 -36.16 17.05 -5.03
N LEU A 169 -35.08 17.03 -4.25
CA LEU A 169 -33.86 16.28 -4.59
C LEU A 169 -34.07 14.75 -4.65
N MET A 170 -34.83 14.18 -3.71
CA MET A 170 -35.19 12.76 -3.75
C MET A 170 -35.91 12.40 -5.05
N ALA A 171 -36.87 13.23 -5.49
CA ALA A 171 -37.62 13.02 -6.71
C ALA A 171 -36.75 13.23 -7.97
N LEU A 172 -35.84 14.21 -7.94
CA LEU A 172 -34.86 14.47 -9.00
C LEU A 172 -33.92 13.27 -9.21
N ARG A 173 -33.53 12.56 -8.14
CA ARG A 173 -32.74 11.32 -8.22
C ARG A 173 -33.50 10.23 -8.98
N GLU A 174 -34.76 9.98 -8.64
CA GLU A 174 -35.54 8.93 -9.30
C GLU A 174 -35.89 9.26 -10.76
N MET A 175 -36.23 10.51 -11.05
CA MET A 175 -36.47 10.97 -12.43
C MET A 175 -35.22 10.79 -13.30
N ARG A 176 -34.04 11.25 -12.82
CA ARG A 176 -32.77 11.06 -13.53
C ARG A 176 -32.34 9.60 -13.64
N ALA A 177 -32.67 8.76 -12.65
CA ALA A 177 -32.44 7.30 -12.73
C ALA A 177 -33.30 6.60 -13.80
N GLN A 178 -34.46 7.16 -14.16
CA GLN A 178 -35.29 6.71 -15.28
C GLN A 178 -34.98 7.45 -16.60
N GLY A 179 -33.91 8.25 -16.64
CA GLY A 179 -33.44 8.95 -17.84
C GLY A 179 -34.13 10.28 -18.13
N LEU A 180 -35.09 10.72 -17.30
CA LEU A 180 -35.71 12.04 -17.38
C LEU A 180 -34.84 13.06 -16.64
N ASP A 181 -34.47 14.16 -17.29
CA ASP A 181 -33.88 15.32 -16.63
C ASP A 181 -34.89 16.47 -16.58
N PRO A 182 -35.64 16.65 -15.48
CA PRO A 182 -36.77 17.59 -15.43
C PRO A 182 -36.39 19.05 -15.71
N GLU A 183 -35.12 19.42 -15.49
CA GLU A 183 -34.60 20.76 -15.79
C GLU A 183 -34.45 21.03 -17.29
N LYS A 184 -34.55 20.00 -18.14
CA LYS A 184 -34.53 20.07 -19.62
C LYS A 184 -35.82 19.58 -20.27
N ASP A 185 -36.36 18.48 -19.76
CA ASP A 185 -37.37 17.68 -20.47
C ASP A 185 -38.81 18.03 -20.07
N CYS A 186 -39.01 18.56 -18.85
CA CYS A 186 -40.29 19.13 -18.46
C CYS A 186 -40.42 20.55 -19.05
N LYS A 187 -41.56 20.88 -19.63
CA LYS A 187 -41.88 22.19 -20.23
C LYS A 187 -41.58 23.37 -19.30
N LYS A 188 -41.74 23.18 -17.98
CA LYS A 188 -41.22 24.11 -16.97
C LYS A 188 -41.19 23.48 -15.58
N VAL A 189 -40.07 23.66 -14.85
CA VAL A 189 -40.01 23.44 -13.39
C VAL A 189 -40.30 24.75 -12.66
N HIS A 190 -41.12 24.69 -11.62
CA HIS A 190 -41.50 25.84 -10.78
C HIS A 190 -41.28 25.51 -9.30
N PHE A 191 -40.68 26.44 -8.55
CA PHE A 191 -40.45 26.29 -7.10
C PHE A 191 -41.40 27.21 -6.31
N THR A 192 -42.17 26.66 -5.36
CA THR A 192 -43.23 27.40 -4.65
C THR A 192 -42.93 27.73 -3.19
N GLY A 193 -41.73 27.41 -2.70
CA GLY A 193 -41.23 27.66 -1.34
C GLY A 193 -41.83 26.76 -0.26
N THR A 194 -43.14 26.46 -0.32
CA THR A 194 -43.84 25.60 0.65
C THR A 194 -44.40 24.34 0.00
N HIS A 195 -44.57 23.29 0.80
CA HIS A 195 -45.15 22.02 0.36
C HIS A 195 -46.64 22.17 0.04
N ASP A 196 -47.41 22.82 0.93
CA ASP A 196 -48.85 23.09 0.72
C ASP A 196 -49.12 23.82 -0.61
N ASN A 197 -48.26 24.75 -1.04
CA ASN A 197 -48.40 25.45 -2.32
C ASN A 197 -48.26 24.52 -3.53
N VAL A 198 -47.35 23.53 -3.52
CA VAL A 198 -47.20 22.55 -4.61
C VAL A 198 -48.50 21.77 -4.78
N VAL A 199 -49.05 21.25 -3.69
CA VAL A 199 -50.27 20.43 -3.70
C VAL A 199 -51.47 21.23 -4.22
N ILE A 200 -51.62 22.47 -3.77
CA ILE A 200 -52.70 23.36 -4.20
C ILE A 200 -52.58 23.71 -5.68
N ALA A 201 -51.37 24.00 -6.18
CA ALA A 201 -51.14 24.31 -7.60
C ALA A 201 -51.46 23.10 -8.52
N VAL A 202 -51.04 21.89 -8.12
CA VAL A 202 -51.39 20.65 -8.83
C VAL A 202 -52.89 20.38 -8.79
N LEU A 203 -53.58 20.58 -7.66
CA LEU A 203 -55.03 20.38 -7.57
C LEU A 203 -55.83 21.37 -8.45
N LYS A 204 -55.44 22.65 -8.48
CA LYS A 204 -56.08 23.67 -9.30
C LYS A 204 -55.83 23.55 -10.81
N GLY A 205 -54.82 22.78 -11.21
CA GLY A 205 -54.38 22.72 -12.62
C GLY A 205 -53.41 23.83 -13.04
N GLU A 206 -52.84 24.58 -12.09
CA GLU A 206 -51.74 25.51 -12.34
C GLU A 206 -50.45 24.75 -12.74
N ALA A 207 -50.32 23.49 -12.29
CA ALA A 207 -49.28 22.54 -12.63
C ALA A 207 -49.85 21.25 -13.23
N ASP A 208 -49.09 20.51 -14.02
CA ASP A 208 -49.47 19.17 -14.50
C ASP A 208 -49.19 18.10 -13.44
N ALA A 209 -48.02 18.17 -12.80
CA ALA A 209 -47.58 17.29 -11.72
C ALA A 209 -46.70 18.06 -10.71
N GLY A 210 -46.36 17.43 -9.60
CA GLY A 210 -45.42 18.01 -8.65
C GLY A 210 -44.87 17.01 -7.62
N THR A 211 -44.02 17.50 -6.72
CA THR A 211 -43.40 16.68 -5.67
C THR A 211 -43.38 17.35 -4.30
N VAL A 212 -43.64 16.56 -3.25
CA VAL A 212 -43.55 16.95 -1.83
C VAL A 212 -42.96 15.82 -0.99
N ARG A 213 -42.61 16.11 0.27
CA ARG A 213 -42.20 15.11 1.25
C ARG A 213 -43.37 14.22 1.71
N THR A 214 -43.09 12.94 2.00
CA THR A 214 -44.03 12.03 2.68
C THR A 214 -44.34 12.53 4.09
N ASP A 215 -45.62 12.73 4.39
CA ASP A 215 -46.21 13.43 5.56
C ASP A 215 -47.21 14.50 5.07
N THR A 216 -46.96 15.10 3.92
CA THR A 216 -47.64 16.33 3.51
C THR A 216 -49.04 16.07 2.96
N LEU A 217 -49.21 15.08 2.08
CA LEU A 217 -50.52 14.81 1.48
C LEU A 217 -51.48 14.26 2.54
N GLU A 218 -50.99 13.35 3.38
CA GLU A 218 -51.69 12.76 4.50
C GLU A 218 -52.14 13.85 5.51
N ARG A 219 -51.20 14.64 6.04
CA ARG A 219 -51.50 15.77 6.94
C ARG A 219 -52.47 16.77 6.33
N MET A 220 -52.33 17.14 5.06
CA MET A 220 -53.26 18.10 4.43
C MET A 220 -54.68 17.54 4.26
N ALA A 221 -54.85 16.22 4.17
CA ALA A 221 -56.15 15.57 4.19
C ALA A 221 -56.74 15.50 5.62
N GLU A 222 -55.92 15.20 6.63
CA GLU A 222 -56.30 15.27 8.06
C GLU A 222 -56.74 16.70 8.47
N GLU A 223 -55.98 17.71 8.05
CA GLU A 223 -56.30 19.14 8.18
C GLU A 223 -57.51 19.58 7.32
N LYS A 224 -58.10 18.67 6.53
CA LYS A 224 -59.24 18.90 5.61
C LYS A 224 -59.00 20.02 4.56
N LYS A 225 -57.73 20.27 4.22
CA LYS A 225 -57.34 21.21 3.16
C LYS A 225 -57.48 20.62 1.75
N ILE A 226 -57.35 19.30 1.62
CA ILE A 226 -57.42 18.58 0.34
C ILE A 226 -58.24 17.30 0.48
N ASP A 227 -58.79 16.82 -0.64
CA ASP A 227 -59.19 15.42 -0.78
C ASP A 227 -58.06 14.66 -1.50
N ILE A 228 -57.45 13.71 -0.80
CA ILE A 228 -56.32 12.92 -1.30
C ILE A 228 -56.73 11.94 -2.42
N SER A 229 -58.02 11.63 -2.59
CA SER A 229 -58.52 10.80 -3.69
C SER A 229 -58.51 11.51 -5.05
N LEU A 230 -58.43 12.85 -5.05
CA LEU A 230 -58.26 13.66 -6.26
C LEU A 230 -56.83 13.63 -6.82
N LEU A 231 -55.90 12.94 -6.14
CA LEU A 231 -54.49 12.81 -6.52
C LEU A 231 -54.13 11.35 -6.80
N LYS A 232 -53.22 11.13 -7.75
CA LYS A 232 -52.58 9.84 -7.98
C LYS A 232 -51.06 9.98 -7.95
N ILE A 233 -50.41 8.93 -7.46
CA ILE A 233 -48.96 8.89 -7.22
C ILE A 233 -48.26 8.28 -8.43
N LEU A 234 -47.18 8.92 -8.88
CA LEU A 234 -46.33 8.43 -9.97
C LEU A 234 -45.14 7.66 -9.37
N ASN A 235 -44.66 6.63 -10.07
CA ASN A 235 -43.62 5.70 -9.58
C ASN A 235 -43.86 5.13 -8.16
N PRO A 236 -45.09 4.70 -7.81
CA PRO A 236 -45.43 4.29 -6.44
C PRO A 236 -44.57 3.10 -5.98
N GLN A 237 -43.86 3.28 -4.87
CA GLN A 237 -43.01 2.27 -4.27
C GLN A 237 -43.83 1.29 -3.41
N PRO A 238 -43.41 0.00 -3.31
CA PRO A 238 -44.10 -0.96 -2.46
C PRO A 238 -44.01 -0.55 -0.98
N ALA A 239 -45.10 -0.77 -0.23
CA ALA A 239 -45.08 -0.58 1.21
C ALA A 239 -44.04 -1.50 1.86
N LYS A 240 -43.20 -0.92 2.71
CA LYS A 240 -42.25 -1.66 3.57
C LYS A 240 -42.81 -1.75 4.98
N ASP A 241 -42.38 -2.77 5.72
CA ASP A 241 -42.72 -2.89 7.14
C ASP A 241 -42.39 -1.59 7.89
N ASN A 242 -43.36 -1.13 8.69
CA ASN A 242 -43.34 0.12 9.45
C ASN A 242 -43.31 1.45 8.65
N PHE A 243 -43.41 1.44 7.30
CA PHE A 243 -43.58 2.67 6.51
C PHE A 243 -44.85 2.63 5.62
N ARG A 244 -45.89 3.34 6.06
CA ARG A 244 -47.25 3.26 5.47
C ARG A 244 -47.60 4.38 4.47
N ASN A 245 -46.85 5.49 4.46
CA ASN A 245 -47.17 6.63 3.61
C ASN A 245 -46.94 6.33 2.12
N ARG A 246 -47.73 6.96 1.25
CA ARG A 246 -47.56 6.78 -0.20
C ARG A 246 -46.31 7.51 -0.65
N HIS A 247 -45.43 6.84 -1.39
CA HIS A 247 -44.11 7.39 -1.73
C HIS A 247 -43.64 6.96 -3.13
N SER A 248 -42.78 7.79 -3.74
CA SER A 248 -42.30 7.64 -5.11
C SER A 248 -40.78 7.43 -5.22
N THR A 249 -40.07 7.51 -4.09
CA THR A 249 -38.61 7.48 -4.01
C THR A 249 -38.14 6.44 -3.01
N ARG A 250 -36.83 6.16 -2.97
CA ARG A 250 -36.21 5.44 -1.84
C ARG A 250 -36.55 6.12 -0.49
N LEU A 251 -36.45 5.36 0.60
CA LEU A 251 -36.56 5.86 1.97
C LEU A 251 -35.19 6.36 2.46
N TYR A 252 -35.19 7.41 3.29
CA TYR A 252 -34.00 8.07 3.84
C TYR A 252 -34.23 8.39 5.34
N PRO A 253 -33.18 8.45 6.18
CA PRO A 253 -33.33 8.71 7.62
C PRO A 253 -33.79 10.14 7.93
N GLU A 254 -34.56 10.26 9.01
CA GLU A 254 -34.97 11.54 9.60
C GLU A 254 -33.79 12.35 10.17
N TRP A 255 -34.08 13.49 10.80
CA TRP A 255 -33.07 14.44 11.26
C TRP A 255 -32.19 13.84 12.37
N PRO A 256 -30.85 13.91 12.26
CA PRO A 256 -29.94 13.52 13.32
C PRO A 256 -29.72 14.65 14.32
N LEU A 257 -29.53 14.28 15.59
CA LEU A 257 -28.73 15.08 16.51
C LEU A 257 -27.28 14.60 16.41
N ALA A 258 -26.33 15.52 16.26
CA ALA A 258 -24.91 15.23 16.09
C ALA A 258 -24.03 16.05 17.04
N LYS A 259 -22.92 15.46 17.50
CA LYS A 259 -21.88 16.14 18.28
C LYS A 259 -20.82 16.77 17.37
N LEU A 260 -20.29 17.91 17.77
CA LEU A 260 -19.11 18.50 17.12
C LEU A 260 -17.81 17.91 17.70
N LYS A 261 -16.70 18.03 16.95
CA LYS A 261 -15.42 17.39 17.26
C LYS A 261 -14.78 17.77 18.59
N HIS A 262 -15.16 18.89 19.21
CA HIS A 262 -14.64 19.31 20.52
C HIS A 262 -15.46 18.80 21.70
N VAL A 263 -16.63 18.19 21.46
CA VAL A 263 -17.47 17.63 22.52
C VAL A 263 -16.86 16.31 23.02
N PRO A 264 -16.55 16.20 24.33
CA PRO A 264 -16.06 14.97 24.94
C PRO A 264 -17.00 13.81 24.66
N ASP A 265 -16.46 12.64 24.34
CA ASP A 265 -17.28 11.47 23.97
C ASP A 265 -18.25 11.08 25.08
N LYS A 266 -17.83 11.11 26.35
CA LYS A 266 -18.69 10.84 27.50
C LYS A 266 -19.93 11.75 27.59
N LEU A 267 -19.78 13.06 27.37
CA LEU A 267 -20.93 13.98 27.35
C LEU A 267 -21.89 13.67 26.18
N ALA A 268 -21.36 13.16 25.07
CA ALA A 268 -22.18 12.77 23.93
C ALA A 268 -22.86 11.41 24.12
N GLU A 269 -22.24 10.47 24.84
CA GLU A 269 -22.87 9.24 25.33
C GLU A 269 -24.01 9.55 26.28
N ASP A 270 -23.79 10.40 27.29
CA ASP A 270 -24.80 10.78 28.29
C ASP A 270 -26.01 11.47 27.62
N VAL A 271 -25.77 12.36 26.65
CA VAL A 271 -26.83 12.97 25.82
C VAL A 271 -27.54 11.93 24.94
N ALA A 272 -26.83 10.97 24.34
CA ALA A 272 -27.45 9.91 23.55
C ALA A 272 -28.35 9.02 24.42
N ILE A 273 -27.86 8.57 25.58
CA ILE A 273 -28.60 7.74 26.54
C ILE A 273 -29.87 8.45 26.99
N ALA A 274 -29.77 9.71 27.43
CA ALA A 274 -30.93 10.49 27.88
C ALA A 274 -32.00 10.63 26.77
N LEU A 275 -31.60 10.86 25.52
CA LEU A 275 -32.54 10.98 24.40
C LEU A 275 -33.18 9.64 24.00
N LEU A 276 -32.42 8.54 24.06
CA LEU A 276 -32.93 7.20 23.78
C LEU A 276 -33.90 6.70 24.87
N GLN A 277 -33.71 7.14 26.12
CA GLN A 277 -34.62 6.86 27.24
C GLN A 277 -35.84 7.80 27.30
N MET A 278 -35.89 8.86 26.47
CA MET A 278 -36.98 9.84 26.49
C MET A 278 -38.36 9.21 26.25
N PRO A 279 -39.31 9.30 27.21
CA PRO A 279 -40.67 8.83 27.01
C PRO A 279 -41.37 9.59 25.87
N GLY A 280 -42.03 8.86 24.97
CA GLY A 280 -42.74 9.44 23.83
C GLY A 280 -43.96 10.31 24.21
N ASP A 281 -44.41 10.23 25.45
CA ASP A 281 -45.45 11.09 26.04
C ASP A 281 -44.88 12.19 26.95
N SER A 282 -43.55 12.34 27.03
CA SER A 282 -42.93 13.44 27.78
C SER A 282 -43.32 14.82 27.22
N ASN A 283 -43.26 15.86 28.06
CA ASN A 283 -43.54 17.24 27.63
C ASN A 283 -42.57 17.69 26.52
N ALA A 284 -41.31 17.20 26.54
CA ALA A 284 -40.33 17.41 25.49
C ALA A 284 -40.79 16.77 24.16
N ALA A 285 -41.12 15.47 24.16
CA ALA A 285 -41.57 14.76 22.97
C ALA A 285 -42.85 15.38 22.37
N LYS A 286 -43.83 15.73 23.23
CA LYS A 286 -45.09 16.39 22.85
C LYS A 286 -44.88 17.76 22.20
N ALA A 287 -44.00 18.60 22.75
CA ALA A 287 -43.72 19.93 22.17
C ALA A 287 -42.86 19.86 20.89
N ALA A 288 -41.97 18.87 20.81
CA ALA A 288 -41.17 18.61 19.61
C ALA A 288 -41.97 17.97 18.47
N HIS A 289 -43.16 17.42 18.75
CA HIS A 289 -43.98 16.58 17.86
C HIS A 289 -43.27 15.28 17.42
N ILE A 290 -42.57 14.65 18.35
CA ILE A 290 -41.82 13.40 18.14
C ILE A 290 -42.32 12.30 19.06
N SER A 291 -42.05 11.04 18.74
CA SER A 291 -42.28 9.89 19.62
C SER A 291 -41.07 9.56 20.51
N GLY A 292 -40.06 10.43 20.55
CA GLY A 292 -38.73 10.19 21.13
C GLY A 292 -37.65 10.01 20.07
N TRP A 293 -36.60 9.23 20.38
CA TRP A 293 -35.40 9.08 19.55
C TRP A 293 -35.07 7.60 19.26
N THR A 294 -34.18 7.38 18.29
CA THR A 294 -33.64 6.07 17.91
C THR A 294 -32.12 6.14 17.80
N VAL A 295 -31.45 4.98 17.93
CA VAL A 295 -30.00 4.86 17.68
C VAL A 295 -29.67 5.38 16.28
N PRO A 296 -28.50 5.99 16.05
CA PRO A 296 -28.17 6.59 14.76
C PRO A 296 -28.44 5.66 13.59
N LEU A 297 -29.29 6.12 12.67
CA LEU A 297 -29.56 5.40 11.44
C LEU A 297 -28.37 5.48 10.47
N ASP A 298 -28.47 4.73 9.37
CA ASP A 298 -27.54 4.83 8.26
C ASP A 298 -27.90 6.01 7.34
N TYR A 299 -26.97 6.94 7.15
CA TYR A 299 -27.09 8.12 6.29
C TYR A 299 -26.42 7.91 4.93
N GLN A 300 -25.78 6.76 4.69
CA GLN A 300 -25.19 6.38 3.41
C GLN A 300 -26.16 6.55 2.22
N PRO A 301 -27.48 6.24 2.29
CA PRO A 301 -28.41 6.52 1.20
C PRO A 301 -28.45 8.00 0.77
N ILE A 302 -28.20 8.94 1.71
CA ILE A 302 -28.16 10.38 1.42
C ILE A 302 -26.81 10.77 0.81
N HIS A 303 -25.69 10.18 1.26
CA HIS A 303 -24.41 10.34 0.55
C HIS A 303 -24.53 9.89 -0.91
N GLU A 304 -25.15 8.73 -1.16
CA GLU A 304 -25.41 8.25 -2.53
C GLU A 304 -26.30 9.21 -3.33
N LEU A 305 -27.36 9.77 -2.72
CA LEU A 305 -28.21 10.78 -3.38
C LEU A 305 -27.41 12.03 -3.77
N TYR A 306 -26.52 12.50 -2.89
CA TYR A 306 -25.66 13.66 -3.17
C TYR A 306 -24.54 13.30 -4.18
N GLN A 307 -24.08 12.05 -4.24
CA GLN A 307 -23.12 11.57 -5.24
C GLN A 307 -23.77 11.46 -6.64
N ASP A 308 -24.91 10.79 -6.75
CA ASP A 308 -25.67 10.61 -7.99
C ASP A 308 -26.05 11.96 -8.62
N LEU A 309 -26.51 12.90 -7.80
CA LEU A 309 -26.88 14.26 -8.24
C LEU A 309 -25.68 15.22 -8.34
N ARG A 310 -24.50 14.83 -7.85
CA ARG A 310 -23.27 15.64 -7.75
C ARG A 310 -23.49 16.97 -7.02
N LEU A 311 -23.97 16.87 -5.77
CA LEU A 311 -24.34 17.98 -4.89
C LEU A 311 -23.45 18.05 -3.64
N GLY A 312 -23.47 19.21 -2.97
CA GLY A 312 -22.70 19.47 -1.74
C GLY A 312 -21.20 19.14 -1.93
N PRO A 313 -20.58 18.33 -1.06
CA PRO A 313 -19.15 18.02 -1.16
C PRO A 313 -18.75 17.28 -2.45
N TYR A 314 -19.68 16.61 -3.12
CA TYR A 314 -19.39 15.87 -4.36
C TYR A 314 -19.49 16.74 -5.63
N ALA A 315 -19.98 17.98 -5.50
CA ALA A 315 -20.22 18.90 -6.62
C ALA A 315 -18.95 19.41 -7.32
N GLN A 316 -17.76 19.26 -6.71
CA GLN A 316 -16.49 19.77 -7.27
C GLN A 316 -16.05 19.09 -8.58
N HIS A 317 -16.72 18.02 -9.01
CA HIS A 317 -16.49 17.35 -10.30
C HIS A 317 -17.14 18.06 -11.51
N ARG A 318 -17.10 19.40 -11.54
CA ARG A 318 -17.53 20.27 -12.66
C ARG A 318 -16.39 21.17 -13.17
N GLY A 319 -15.23 20.59 -13.45
CA GLY A 319 -14.13 21.28 -14.14
C GLY A 319 -12.77 20.58 -13.97
N PRO A 320 -11.75 20.95 -14.77
CA PRO A 320 -10.38 20.56 -14.49
C PRO A 320 -9.88 21.29 -13.22
N ILE A 321 -9.15 20.57 -12.36
CA ILE A 321 -8.66 21.10 -11.09
C ILE A 321 -7.65 22.23 -11.37
N SER A 322 -7.89 23.43 -10.84
CA SER A 322 -6.91 24.52 -10.93
C SER A 322 -5.71 24.24 -10.04
N ALA A 323 -4.50 24.50 -10.57
CA ALA A 323 -3.26 24.38 -9.79
C ALA A 323 -3.27 25.26 -8.52
N THR A 324 -4.01 26.38 -8.52
CA THR A 324 -4.17 27.26 -7.35
C THR A 324 -4.79 26.55 -6.15
N ASP A 325 -5.66 25.58 -6.40
CA ASP A 325 -6.54 25.01 -5.37
C ASP A 325 -5.86 23.79 -4.74
N ILE A 326 -5.17 22.99 -5.55
CA ILE A 326 -4.20 21.97 -5.09
C ILE A 326 -3.15 22.64 -4.18
N ILE A 327 -2.59 23.78 -4.61
CA ILE A 327 -1.61 24.53 -3.82
C ILE A 327 -2.26 25.00 -2.50
N ARG A 328 -3.43 25.63 -2.53
CA ARG A 328 -4.10 26.09 -1.29
C ARG A 328 -4.42 24.97 -0.30
N GLN A 329 -4.88 23.81 -0.79
CA GLN A 329 -5.29 22.70 0.07
C GLN A 329 -4.09 21.88 0.60
N HIS A 330 -2.98 21.82 -0.15
CA HIS A 330 -1.84 20.97 0.18
C HIS A 330 -0.51 21.71 0.38
N TRP A 331 -0.48 23.05 0.48
CA TRP A 331 0.79 23.82 0.57
C TRP A 331 1.77 23.32 1.66
N LEU A 332 1.29 22.92 2.83
CA LEU A 332 2.13 22.33 3.88
C LEU A 332 2.73 20.98 3.45
N GLY A 333 1.93 20.09 2.86
CA GLY A 333 2.40 18.82 2.28
C GLY A 333 3.35 19.04 1.10
N ALA A 334 3.12 20.08 0.29
CA ALA A 334 3.99 20.48 -0.80
C ALA A 334 5.32 21.08 -0.29
N ILE A 335 5.32 21.81 0.84
CA ILE A 335 6.54 22.27 1.50
C ILE A 335 7.30 21.08 2.11
N ILE A 336 6.63 20.10 2.71
CA ILE A 336 7.26 18.87 3.21
C ILE A 336 7.87 18.06 2.05
N LEU A 337 7.15 17.89 0.94
CA LEU A 337 7.68 17.27 -0.28
C LEU A 337 8.83 18.06 -0.89
N LEU A 338 8.74 19.39 -0.96
CA LEU A 338 9.79 20.26 -1.51
C LEU A 338 11.04 20.24 -0.63
N THR A 339 10.90 20.27 0.69
CA THR A 339 12.03 20.19 1.63
C THR A 339 12.65 18.80 1.63
N MET A 340 11.86 17.73 1.57
CA MET A 340 12.37 16.36 1.41
C MET A 340 13.07 16.17 0.06
N PHE A 341 12.52 16.73 -1.03
CA PHE A 341 13.13 16.71 -2.37
C PHE A 341 14.41 17.53 -2.42
N CYS A 342 14.44 18.72 -1.82
CA CYS A 342 15.65 19.52 -1.68
C CYS A 342 16.70 18.82 -0.83
N LEU A 343 16.31 18.15 0.27
CA LEU A 343 17.21 17.36 1.11
C LEU A 343 17.79 16.16 0.36
N LEU A 344 16.96 15.39 -0.34
CA LEU A 344 17.38 14.32 -1.25
C LEU A 344 18.34 14.85 -2.32
N THR A 345 18.00 15.96 -2.97
CA THR A 345 18.86 16.60 -3.99
C THR A 345 20.19 17.06 -3.38
N LEU A 346 20.21 17.58 -2.15
CA LEU A 346 21.43 17.95 -1.43
C LEU A 346 22.28 16.72 -1.10
N ILE A 347 21.67 15.61 -0.66
CA ILE A 347 22.32 14.33 -0.40
C ILE A 347 22.88 13.73 -1.71
N THR A 348 22.13 13.78 -2.81
CA THR A 348 22.59 13.33 -4.13
C THR A 348 23.74 14.21 -4.64
N ILE A 349 23.67 15.55 -4.52
CA ILE A 349 24.78 16.45 -4.88
C ILE A 349 26.00 16.21 -3.99
N PHE A 350 25.81 15.96 -2.69
CA PHE A 350 26.90 15.63 -1.77
C PHE A 350 27.54 14.27 -2.11
N SER A 351 26.72 13.25 -2.38
CA SER A 351 27.16 11.91 -2.80
C SER A 351 27.90 11.96 -4.14
N LEU A 352 27.38 12.68 -5.14
CA LEU A 352 28.05 12.90 -6.42
C LEU A 352 29.37 13.66 -6.26
N ARG A 353 29.43 14.67 -5.37
CA ARG A 353 30.68 15.38 -5.04
C ARG A 353 31.67 14.49 -4.28
N LEU A 354 31.20 13.59 -3.42
CA LEU A 354 32.03 12.65 -2.68
C LEU A 354 32.59 11.55 -3.60
N ASN A 355 31.74 10.94 -4.43
CA ASN A 355 32.14 9.97 -5.44
C ASN A 355 33.09 10.60 -6.48
N ARG A 356 32.84 11.84 -6.93
CA ARG A 356 33.76 12.55 -7.84
C ARG A 356 35.09 12.91 -7.17
N LYS A 357 35.12 13.19 -5.86
CA LYS A 357 36.37 13.31 -5.10
C LYS A 357 37.09 11.96 -4.97
N LEU A 358 36.36 10.88 -4.72
CA LEU A 358 36.92 9.53 -4.59
C LEU A 358 37.51 9.05 -5.91
N SER A 359 36.79 9.24 -7.03
CA SER A 359 37.28 8.88 -8.36
C SER A 359 38.47 9.74 -8.80
N LEU A 360 38.50 11.03 -8.45
CA LEU A 360 39.67 11.89 -8.67
C LEU A 360 40.87 11.44 -7.83
N ALA A 361 40.68 11.06 -6.56
CA ALA A 361 41.76 10.53 -5.72
C ALA A 361 42.28 9.17 -6.21
N GLN A 362 41.39 8.28 -6.69
CA GLN A 362 41.76 7.01 -7.32
C GLN A 362 42.51 7.23 -8.64
N ALA A 363 42.06 8.17 -9.47
CA ALA A 363 42.74 8.55 -10.70
C ALA A 363 44.12 9.18 -10.44
N GLU A 364 44.24 10.03 -9.41
CA GLU A 364 45.52 10.62 -9.00
C GLU A 364 46.51 9.55 -8.53
N ILE A 365 46.06 8.60 -7.69
CA ILE A 365 46.90 7.46 -7.24
C ILE A 365 47.31 6.59 -8.43
N ALA A 366 46.39 6.24 -9.33
CA ALA A 366 46.68 5.45 -10.53
C ALA A 366 47.64 6.18 -11.48
N ASN A 367 47.50 7.50 -11.62
CA ASN A 367 48.38 8.34 -12.42
C ASN A 367 49.80 8.38 -11.82
N GLN A 368 49.93 8.57 -10.51
CA GLN A 368 51.24 8.53 -9.83
C GLN A 368 51.92 7.16 -9.95
N LEU A 369 51.15 6.06 -9.87
CA LEU A 369 51.64 4.70 -10.09
C LEU A 369 52.12 4.48 -11.54
N ASN A 370 51.37 4.97 -12.53
CA ASN A 370 51.74 4.93 -13.95
C ASN A 370 52.95 5.84 -14.27
N ILE A 371 53.07 7.00 -13.64
CA ILE A 371 54.23 7.90 -13.78
C ILE A 371 55.48 7.24 -13.20
N ALA A 372 55.39 6.60 -12.03
CA ALA A 372 56.51 5.86 -11.45
C ALA A 372 56.95 4.68 -12.35
N HIS A 373 56.00 3.89 -12.86
CA HIS A 373 56.30 2.81 -13.81
C HIS A 373 56.89 3.33 -15.13
N SER A 374 56.34 4.40 -15.71
CA SER A 374 56.84 4.96 -16.98
C SER A 374 58.22 5.61 -16.84
N ALA A 375 58.55 6.21 -15.69
CA ALA A 375 59.88 6.71 -15.40
C ALA A 375 60.91 5.58 -15.32
N GLN A 376 60.60 4.48 -14.61
CA GLN A 376 61.49 3.32 -14.51
C GLN A 376 61.65 2.60 -15.87
N GLN A 377 60.57 2.49 -16.66
CA GLN A 377 60.60 1.96 -18.01
C GLN A 377 61.46 2.84 -18.93
N SER A 378 61.24 4.17 -18.93
CA SER A 378 61.95 5.13 -19.77
C SER A 378 63.45 5.18 -19.48
N GLN A 379 63.87 5.06 -18.22
CA GLN A 379 65.28 4.97 -17.86
C GLN A 379 65.95 3.72 -18.46
N ARG A 380 65.27 2.56 -18.39
CA ARG A 380 65.75 1.29 -18.95
C ARG A 380 65.77 1.29 -20.47
N ASP A 381 64.73 1.82 -21.09
CA ASP A 381 64.62 2.02 -22.54
C ASP A 381 65.69 2.97 -23.07
N SER A 382 66.04 4.03 -22.33
CA SER A 382 67.06 5.00 -22.74
C SER A 382 68.46 4.36 -22.78
N GLU A 383 68.83 3.57 -21.77
CA GLU A 383 70.12 2.85 -21.78
C GLU A 383 70.19 1.81 -22.92
N LEU A 384 69.10 1.06 -23.13
CA LEU A 384 69.00 0.09 -24.23
C LEU A 384 69.05 0.77 -25.61
N LYS A 385 68.37 1.90 -25.79
CA LYS A 385 68.41 2.70 -27.03
C LYS A 385 69.81 3.27 -27.28
N TYR A 386 70.52 3.77 -26.27
CA TYR A 386 71.91 4.22 -26.42
C TYR A 386 72.82 3.09 -26.92
N ARG A 387 72.79 1.92 -26.25
CA ARG A 387 73.60 0.75 -26.66
C ARG A 387 73.24 0.27 -28.07
N ALA A 388 71.94 0.19 -28.39
CA ALA A 388 71.47 -0.23 -29.71
C ALA A 388 71.91 0.72 -30.84
N ILE A 389 71.82 2.05 -30.64
CA ILE A 389 72.23 3.04 -31.65
C ILE A 389 73.76 3.07 -31.79
N PHE A 390 74.50 3.04 -30.67
CA PHE A 390 75.97 3.11 -30.68
C PHE A 390 76.59 1.89 -31.38
N HIS A 391 76.19 0.67 -31.01
CA HIS A 391 76.74 -0.57 -31.57
C HIS A 391 76.05 -1.04 -32.88
N GLY A 392 74.86 -0.54 -33.20
CA GLY A 392 74.05 -1.00 -34.34
C GLY A 392 74.21 -0.20 -35.63
N THR A 393 74.88 0.95 -35.61
CA THR A 393 75.25 1.68 -36.84
C THR A 393 76.40 0.99 -37.58
N ASN A 394 76.41 1.09 -38.91
CA ASN A 394 77.48 0.56 -39.76
C ASN A 394 78.70 1.48 -39.86
N ASN A 395 78.62 2.74 -39.38
CA ASN A 395 79.75 3.66 -39.36
C ASN A 395 80.61 3.45 -38.10
N ALA A 396 81.93 3.56 -38.25
CA ALA A 396 82.86 3.49 -37.13
C ALA A 396 82.69 4.73 -36.25
N ILE A 397 82.37 4.54 -34.97
CA ILE A 397 82.24 5.62 -33.98
C ILE A 397 83.33 5.49 -32.93
N PHE A 398 83.95 6.62 -32.60
CA PHE A 398 84.93 6.78 -31.54
C PHE A 398 84.48 7.90 -30.60
N VAL A 399 84.57 7.67 -29.30
CA VAL A 399 84.42 8.71 -28.26
C VAL A 399 85.81 9.05 -27.75
N HIS A 400 86.22 10.31 -27.88
CA HIS A 400 87.50 10.81 -27.42
C HIS A 400 87.35 11.71 -26.19
N ASP A 401 88.39 11.72 -25.37
CA ASP A 401 88.60 12.76 -24.37
C ASP A 401 88.90 14.12 -25.04
N LEU A 402 88.40 15.21 -24.46
CA LEU A 402 88.44 16.54 -25.07
C LEU A 402 89.82 17.21 -24.98
N GLU A 403 90.57 16.97 -23.90
CA GLU A 403 91.85 17.63 -23.64
C GLU A 403 93.02 16.83 -24.21
N THR A 404 92.99 15.50 -24.06
CA THR A 404 94.08 14.61 -24.48
C THR A 404 93.89 14.01 -25.88
N GLY A 405 92.68 14.07 -26.46
CA GLY A 405 92.34 13.41 -27.73
C GLY A 405 92.36 11.87 -27.67
N LYS A 406 92.60 11.27 -26.50
CA LYS A 406 92.68 9.82 -26.33
C LYS A 406 91.32 9.17 -26.58
N ILE A 407 91.32 8.02 -27.25
CA ILE A 407 90.13 7.16 -27.42
C ILE A 407 89.70 6.64 -26.03
N LEU A 408 88.43 6.85 -25.69
CA LEU A 408 87.79 6.38 -24.46
C LEU A 408 86.86 5.20 -24.69
N ASP A 409 86.13 5.20 -25.81
CA ASP A 409 85.16 4.15 -26.18
C ASP A 409 85.01 4.07 -27.71
N VAL A 410 84.65 2.89 -28.24
CA VAL A 410 84.45 2.64 -29.68
C VAL A 410 83.34 1.62 -29.94
N ASN A 411 82.67 1.73 -31.09
CA ASN A 411 81.56 0.84 -31.43
C ASN A 411 81.97 -0.44 -32.20
N ASN A 412 80.97 -1.32 -32.43
CA ASN A 412 81.18 -2.59 -33.12
C ASN A 412 81.59 -2.42 -34.60
N ALA A 413 81.12 -1.36 -35.26
CA ALA A 413 81.51 -1.06 -36.63
C ALA A 413 82.98 -0.61 -36.73
N MET A 414 83.49 0.17 -35.77
CA MET A 414 84.93 0.49 -35.69
C MET A 414 85.77 -0.79 -35.66
N ARG A 415 85.41 -1.73 -34.77
CA ARG A 415 86.10 -3.03 -34.64
C ARG A 415 86.08 -3.83 -35.94
N LYS A 416 84.95 -3.88 -36.65
CA LYS A 416 84.83 -4.54 -37.97
C LYS A 416 85.64 -3.85 -39.07
N ILE A 417 85.54 -2.52 -39.17
CA ILE A 417 86.15 -1.72 -40.26
C ILE A 417 87.67 -1.65 -40.13
N TYR A 418 88.19 -1.49 -38.91
CA TYR A 418 89.63 -1.37 -38.65
C TYR A 418 90.30 -2.70 -38.25
N GLY A 419 89.53 -3.71 -37.83
CA GLY A 419 90.03 -5.07 -37.57
C GLY A 419 90.63 -5.33 -36.18
N TYR A 420 90.32 -4.50 -35.18
CA TYR A 420 90.84 -4.61 -33.80
C TYR A 420 89.88 -5.33 -32.84
N SER A 421 90.44 -6.02 -31.85
CA SER A 421 89.68 -6.67 -30.76
C SER A 421 89.27 -5.68 -29.67
N GLU A 422 88.34 -6.07 -28.79
CA GLU A 422 87.81 -5.19 -27.73
C GLU A 422 88.86 -4.79 -26.68
N GLU A 423 89.79 -5.69 -26.38
CA GLU A 423 90.88 -5.43 -25.44
C GLU A 423 91.96 -4.55 -26.09
N GLU A 424 92.26 -4.78 -27.37
CA GLU A 424 93.17 -3.94 -28.17
C GLU A 424 92.63 -2.50 -28.31
N THR A 425 91.32 -2.32 -28.49
CA THR A 425 90.73 -0.99 -28.67
C THR A 425 90.90 -0.03 -27.48
N LYS A 426 91.34 -0.53 -26.31
CA LYS A 426 91.61 0.28 -25.11
C LYS A 426 93.03 0.84 -25.04
N THR A 427 93.93 0.40 -25.93
CA THR A 427 95.36 0.77 -25.94
C THR A 427 95.87 1.37 -27.26
N ILE A 428 95.12 1.20 -28.37
CA ILE A 428 95.43 1.84 -29.67
C ILE A 428 95.44 3.37 -29.61
N SER A 429 96.23 3.98 -30.51
CA SER A 429 96.31 5.42 -30.73
C SER A 429 95.77 5.83 -32.11
N LEU A 430 95.55 7.12 -32.31
CA LEU A 430 95.20 7.70 -33.62
C LEU A 430 96.33 7.54 -34.67
N GLN A 431 97.57 7.35 -34.24
CA GLN A 431 98.72 7.09 -35.11
C GLN A 431 98.69 5.67 -35.69
N ASP A 432 98.10 4.71 -34.98
CA ASP A 432 97.94 3.33 -35.47
C ASP A 432 96.90 3.25 -36.60
N LEU A 433 95.84 4.07 -36.51
CA LEU A 433 94.68 4.07 -37.40
C LEU A 433 94.83 4.92 -38.68
N SER A 434 95.85 5.78 -38.73
CA SER A 434 96.13 6.68 -39.87
C SER A 434 97.14 6.05 -40.84
N SER A 435 97.16 6.47 -42.12
CA SER A 435 98.18 5.95 -43.05
C SER A 435 99.61 6.39 -42.72
N ASN A 436 99.77 7.51 -41.98
CA ASN A 436 101.04 8.15 -41.65
C ASN A 436 101.84 8.62 -42.87
N ILE A 437 101.19 8.73 -44.02
CA ILE A 437 101.63 9.50 -45.18
C ILE A 437 101.07 10.92 -45.01
N THR A 438 101.75 11.94 -45.53
CA THR A 438 101.30 13.34 -45.49
C THR A 438 100.39 13.65 -46.70
N PRO A 439 99.19 14.24 -46.58
CA PRO A 439 98.16 14.13 -45.49
C PRO A 439 97.09 12.80 -45.33
N TYR A 440 97.60 12.57 -44.00
CA TYR A 440 97.20 11.61 -42.88
C TYR A 440 98.21 11.30 -41.75
N THR A 441 98.92 12.27 -41.20
CA THR A 441 99.80 12.08 -40.02
C THR A 441 99.12 12.41 -38.69
N MET A 442 99.66 11.90 -37.57
CA MET A 442 99.16 12.18 -36.22
C MET A 442 99.12 13.69 -35.87
N HIS A 443 100.07 14.48 -36.39
CA HIS A 443 100.11 15.93 -36.18
C HIS A 443 98.94 16.65 -36.91
N GLU A 444 98.60 16.17 -38.10
CA GLU A 444 97.45 16.67 -38.87
C GLU A 444 96.13 16.24 -38.23
N ALA A 445 96.07 15.02 -37.66
CA ALA A 445 94.91 14.55 -36.89
C ALA A 445 94.67 15.40 -35.63
N GLN A 446 95.73 15.72 -34.88
CA GLN A 446 95.67 16.66 -33.76
C GLN A 446 95.20 18.06 -34.20
N THR A 447 95.60 18.52 -35.38
CA THR A 447 95.15 19.80 -35.95
C THR A 447 93.64 19.80 -36.21
N TRP A 448 93.09 18.72 -36.81
CA TRP A 448 91.64 18.58 -36.99
C TRP A 448 90.87 18.45 -35.67
N ILE A 449 91.45 17.79 -34.66
CA ILE A 449 90.88 17.70 -33.30
C ILE A 449 90.81 19.07 -32.63
N ALA A 450 91.88 19.88 -32.72
CA ALA A 450 91.87 21.25 -32.21
C ALA A 450 90.79 22.10 -32.89
N LYS A 451 90.68 22.03 -34.23
CA LYS A 451 89.59 22.69 -34.98
C LYS A 451 88.21 22.20 -34.55
N ALA A 452 88.02 20.90 -34.32
CA ALA A 452 86.75 20.35 -33.88
C ALA A 452 86.36 20.73 -32.44
N ARG A 453 87.34 21.13 -31.62
CA ARG A 453 87.15 21.68 -30.27
C ARG A 453 86.86 23.19 -30.30
N ASP A 454 87.58 23.94 -31.12
CA ASP A 454 87.66 25.41 -31.05
C ASP A 454 86.89 26.15 -32.16
N GLU A 455 86.82 25.60 -33.38
CA GLU A 455 86.12 26.18 -34.54
C GLU A 455 84.71 25.57 -34.75
N GLY A 456 84.41 24.44 -34.11
CA GLY A 456 83.15 23.71 -34.27
C GLY A 456 83.25 22.50 -35.22
N PRO A 457 82.11 21.87 -35.59
CA PRO A 457 82.10 20.56 -36.26
C PRO A 457 82.91 20.53 -37.57
N GLN A 458 83.83 19.56 -37.69
CA GLN A 458 84.70 19.40 -38.86
C GLN A 458 84.28 18.19 -39.68
N LYS A 459 84.36 18.29 -41.01
CA LYS A 459 84.15 17.20 -41.97
C LYS A 459 85.28 17.21 -43.00
N PHE A 460 85.97 16.09 -43.17
CA PHE A 460 87.09 15.94 -44.10
C PHE A 460 87.23 14.50 -44.60
N GLU A 461 87.80 14.33 -45.80
CA GLU A 461 88.30 13.02 -46.24
C GLU A 461 89.66 12.74 -45.57
N TRP A 462 89.91 11.48 -45.19
CA TRP A 462 91.13 11.04 -44.51
C TRP A 462 91.56 9.67 -45.05
N GLN A 463 92.87 9.43 -45.16
CA GLN A 463 93.38 8.11 -45.53
C GLN A 463 93.63 7.27 -44.26
N ALA A 464 92.72 6.33 -44.01
CA ALA A 464 92.78 5.43 -42.87
C ALA A 464 93.59 4.15 -43.19
N LYS A 465 94.08 3.49 -42.15
CA LYS A 465 94.81 2.21 -42.22
C LYS A 465 94.11 1.16 -41.35
N ARG A 466 93.77 0.00 -41.93
CA ARG A 466 93.25 -1.16 -41.18
C ARG A 466 94.40 -1.94 -40.53
N LYS A 467 94.10 -2.81 -39.55
CA LYS A 467 95.09 -3.63 -38.81
C LYS A 467 95.96 -4.53 -39.70
N ASN A 468 95.45 -4.94 -40.86
CA ASN A 468 96.19 -5.72 -41.88
C ASN A 468 97.19 -4.87 -42.71
N GLY A 469 97.24 -3.55 -42.52
CA GLY A 469 98.07 -2.62 -43.29
C GLY A 469 97.39 -2.00 -44.53
N GLU A 470 96.15 -2.39 -44.83
CA GLU A 470 95.37 -1.88 -45.96
C GLU A 470 95.00 -0.40 -45.79
N LEU A 471 95.21 0.39 -46.85
CA LEU A 471 94.83 1.80 -46.90
C LEU A 471 93.48 1.99 -47.58
N PHE A 472 92.61 2.79 -46.98
CA PHE A 472 91.26 3.04 -47.49
C PHE A 472 90.82 4.50 -47.23
N TRP A 473 89.91 4.99 -48.08
CA TRP A 473 89.38 6.34 -47.97
C TRP A 473 88.17 6.37 -47.05
N VAL A 474 88.23 7.23 -46.04
CA VAL A 474 87.11 7.50 -45.15
C VAL A 474 86.73 8.96 -45.16
N GLU A 475 85.45 9.24 -44.94
CA GLU A 475 84.96 10.55 -44.56
C GLU A 475 84.83 10.59 -43.03
N VAL A 476 85.51 11.56 -42.40
CA VAL A 476 85.56 11.74 -40.93
C VAL A 476 84.75 12.98 -40.56
N HIS A 477 83.80 12.82 -39.64
CA HIS A 477 83.03 13.89 -39.02
C HIS A 477 83.43 13.98 -37.54
N LEU A 478 84.07 15.08 -37.14
CA LEU A 478 84.42 15.36 -35.74
C LEU A 478 83.46 16.40 -35.16
N LYS A 479 82.88 16.12 -33.99
CA LYS A 479 82.00 17.08 -33.28
C LYS A 479 82.16 17.01 -31.77
N LYS A 480 82.35 18.16 -31.13
CA LYS A 480 82.23 18.33 -29.68
C LYS A 480 80.77 18.10 -29.22
N THR A 481 80.59 17.30 -28.17
CA THR A 481 79.27 16.94 -27.61
C THR A 481 79.37 16.68 -26.11
N VAL A 482 78.24 16.63 -25.40
CA VAL A 482 78.17 16.27 -23.97
C VAL A 482 77.65 14.84 -23.84
N ILE A 483 78.38 14.00 -23.11
CA ILE A 483 77.98 12.61 -22.81
C ILE A 483 78.19 12.39 -21.31
N GLY A 484 77.12 12.02 -20.59
CA GLY A 484 77.18 11.75 -19.14
C GLY A 484 77.74 12.91 -18.32
N ASN A 485 77.24 14.14 -18.55
CA ASN A 485 77.72 15.41 -17.98
C ASN A 485 79.19 15.80 -18.25
N HIS A 486 79.91 15.06 -19.11
CA HIS A 486 81.28 15.42 -19.51
C HIS A 486 81.31 15.86 -20.97
N GLU A 487 82.12 16.88 -21.29
CA GLU A 487 82.41 17.22 -22.68
C GLU A 487 83.34 16.17 -23.31
N ARG A 488 83.01 15.75 -24.53
CA ARG A 488 83.67 14.69 -25.29
C ARG A 488 83.73 15.10 -26.76
N LEU A 489 84.72 14.56 -27.48
CA LEU A 489 84.77 14.69 -28.93
C LEU A 489 84.30 13.39 -29.57
N LEU A 490 83.21 13.44 -30.33
CA LEU A 490 82.68 12.30 -31.07
C LEU A 490 83.26 12.32 -32.49
N ALA A 491 83.86 11.22 -32.91
CA ALA A 491 84.23 10.98 -34.30
C ALA A 491 83.28 9.94 -34.91
N VAL A 492 82.68 10.28 -36.05
CA VAL A 492 81.93 9.32 -36.89
C VAL A 492 82.68 9.19 -38.20
N VAL A 493 82.99 7.96 -38.60
CA VAL A 493 83.85 7.64 -39.74
C VAL A 493 83.13 6.68 -40.68
N HIS A 494 83.07 7.06 -41.95
CA HIS A 494 82.33 6.36 -43.01
C HIS A 494 83.29 5.94 -44.14
N ASP A 495 83.25 4.68 -44.56
CA ASP A 495 84.06 4.15 -45.68
C ASP A 495 83.41 4.56 -47.01
N ILE A 496 84.12 5.32 -47.85
CA ILE A 496 83.58 5.96 -49.07
C ILE A 496 84.06 5.32 -50.37
N ASN A 497 84.69 4.14 -50.29
CA ASN A 497 85.41 3.53 -51.41
C ASN A 497 84.52 3.10 -52.60
N GLU A 498 83.26 2.71 -52.36
CA GLU A 498 82.31 2.34 -53.42
C GLU A 498 81.57 3.56 -54.01
N ASN A 499 81.26 4.56 -53.17
CA ASN A 499 80.48 5.74 -53.56
C ASN A 499 81.13 6.55 -54.71
N LYS A 500 82.46 6.56 -54.81
CA LYS A 500 83.18 7.23 -55.90
C LYS A 500 83.13 6.47 -57.25
N LYS A 501 82.66 5.22 -57.30
CA LYS A 501 82.50 4.45 -58.55
C LYS A 501 81.09 4.51 -59.14
N GLN A 502 80.05 4.59 -58.30
CA GLN A 502 78.65 4.55 -58.75
C GLN A 502 78.13 5.90 -59.28
N LYS A 503 78.82 7.00 -58.97
CA LYS A 503 78.35 8.36 -59.28
C LYS A 503 78.38 8.73 -60.77
N GLU A 504 79.10 8.00 -61.61
CA GLU A 504 79.21 8.27 -63.06
C GLU A 504 78.08 7.63 -63.90
N GLU A 505 77.24 6.79 -63.30
CA GLU A 505 76.25 5.97 -64.04
C GLU A 505 74.81 6.52 -63.95
N LEU A 506 74.48 7.26 -62.87
CA LEU A 506 73.10 7.63 -62.53
C LEU A 506 72.49 8.74 -63.41
N ASP A 507 73.30 9.69 -63.89
CA ASP A 507 72.82 10.90 -64.58
C ASP A 507 72.07 10.62 -65.89
N ARG A 508 72.21 9.44 -66.49
CA ARG A 508 71.57 9.08 -67.78
C ARG A 508 70.10 8.67 -67.68
N TYR A 509 69.59 8.36 -66.48
CA TYR A 509 68.28 7.71 -66.33
C TYR A 509 67.11 8.70 -66.14
N ARG A 510 67.39 9.96 -65.80
CA ARG A 510 66.37 10.89 -65.30
C ARG A 510 65.41 11.40 -66.39
N ASP A 511 65.94 11.75 -67.56
CA ASP A 511 65.23 12.54 -68.58
C ASP A 511 64.14 11.74 -69.34
N HIS A 512 64.01 10.42 -69.11
CA HIS A 512 63.02 9.58 -69.77
C HIS A 512 61.63 9.59 -69.08
N LEU A 513 61.58 9.84 -67.77
CA LEU A 513 60.38 9.59 -66.95
C LEU A 513 59.33 10.71 -67.00
N GLU A 514 59.74 11.98 -67.13
CA GLU A 514 58.83 13.14 -67.03
C GLU A 514 57.73 13.13 -68.10
N LYS A 515 58.00 12.53 -69.27
CA LYS A 515 57.08 12.52 -70.42
C LYS A 515 55.86 11.62 -70.23
N LEU A 516 55.89 10.65 -69.31
CA LEU A 516 54.84 9.61 -69.20
C LEU A 516 53.68 10.00 -68.25
N VAL A 517 53.87 11.01 -67.40
CA VAL A 517 52.96 11.28 -66.27
C VAL A 517 51.73 12.11 -66.68
N HIS A 518 51.85 12.93 -67.73
CA HIS A 518 50.88 14.00 -68.02
C HIS A 518 49.56 13.53 -68.63
N GLU A 519 49.53 12.35 -69.28
CA GLU A 519 48.36 11.90 -70.05
C GLU A 519 47.33 11.10 -69.21
N ARG A 520 47.68 10.68 -67.98
CA ARG A 520 46.89 9.68 -67.23
C ARG A 520 46.01 10.25 -66.10
N THR A 521 46.22 11.49 -65.68
CA THR A 521 45.65 12.06 -64.44
C THR A 521 44.22 12.60 -64.56
N ALA A 522 43.78 13.03 -65.75
CA ALA A 522 42.49 13.73 -65.89
C ALA A 522 41.26 12.85 -65.66
N GLY A 523 41.31 11.55 -66.02
CA GLY A 523 40.14 10.65 -65.93
C GLY A 523 39.88 10.08 -64.53
N LEU A 524 40.91 9.95 -63.69
CA LEU A 524 40.82 9.27 -62.40
C LEU A 524 40.01 10.09 -61.38
N ILE A 525 40.31 11.39 -61.31
CA ILE A 525 39.77 12.36 -60.34
C ILE A 525 38.23 12.40 -60.38
N THR A 526 37.62 12.29 -61.57
CA THR A 526 36.15 12.35 -61.72
C THR A 526 35.46 11.10 -61.17
N SER A 527 36.11 9.94 -61.22
CA SER A 527 35.55 8.67 -60.71
C SER A 527 35.59 8.63 -59.19
N GLU A 528 36.74 8.98 -58.60
CA GLU A 528 36.95 9.03 -57.15
C GLU A 528 35.96 10.00 -56.46
N ALA A 529 35.72 11.17 -57.07
CA ALA A 529 34.79 12.17 -56.55
C ALA A 529 33.32 11.69 -56.53
N GLN A 530 32.91 10.80 -57.44
CA GLN A 530 31.56 10.22 -57.43
C GLN A 530 31.42 9.12 -56.36
N LEU A 531 32.42 8.26 -56.22
CA LEU A 531 32.43 7.17 -55.24
C LEU A 531 32.36 7.71 -53.79
N ALA A 532 33.22 8.68 -53.46
CA ALA A 532 33.24 9.32 -52.14
C ALA A 532 31.91 10.03 -51.80
N ARG A 533 31.19 10.56 -52.80
CA ARG A 533 29.86 11.16 -52.60
C ARG A 533 28.81 10.11 -52.26
N ALA A 534 28.85 8.94 -52.89
CA ALA A 534 27.92 7.85 -52.61
C ALA A 534 28.13 7.27 -51.19
N GLN A 535 29.39 6.99 -50.84
CA GLN A 535 29.80 6.53 -49.50
C GLN A 535 29.31 7.47 -48.38
N ARG A 536 29.52 8.79 -48.55
CA ARG A 536 29.08 9.81 -47.59
C ARG A 536 27.56 9.87 -47.41
N ILE A 537 26.78 9.74 -48.48
CA ILE A 537 25.30 9.74 -48.41
C ILE A 537 24.80 8.49 -47.68
N ALA A 538 25.45 7.34 -47.89
CA ALA A 538 25.10 6.09 -47.23
C ALA A 538 25.56 5.97 -45.76
N LYS A 539 26.21 7.00 -45.19
CA LYS A 539 26.93 6.96 -43.89
C LYS A 539 27.89 5.76 -43.80
N LEU A 540 28.53 5.40 -44.92
CA LEU A 540 29.26 4.14 -45.10
C LEU A 540 30.73 4.41 -45.45
N GLY A 541 31.64 3.95 -44.59
CA GLY A 541 33.07 3.95 -44.84
C GLY A 541 33.55 2.58 -45.34
N SER A 542 34.68 2.54 -46.05
CA SER A 542 35.30 1.29 -46.54
C SER A 542 36.68 1.09 -45.91
N TRP A 543 37.07 -0.16 -45.70
CA TRP A 543 38.37 -0.53 -45.13
C TRP A 543 38.92 -1.82 -45.74
N GLU A 544 40.23 -2.02 -45.63
CA GLU A 544 40.91 -3.29 -45.92
C GLU A 544 41.86 -3.67 -44.78
N TRP A 545 42.12 -4.96 -44.59
CA TRP A 545 43.05 -5.48 -43.60
C TRP A 545 43.79 -6.71 -44.14
N GLU A 546 45.12 -6.73 -44.00
CA GLU A 546 45.98 -7.86 -44.37
C GLU A 546 46.42 -8.64 -43.12
N PRO A 547 45.85 -9.83 -42.84
CA PRO A 547 46.11 -10.53 -41.58
C PRO A 547 47.56 -11.02 -41.40
N GLN A 548 48.33 -11.12 -42.49
CA GLN A 548 49.70 -11.68 -42.46
C GLN A 548 50.75 -10.69 -41.96
N ASN A 549 50.53 -9.39 -42.15
CA ASN A 549 51.43 -8.30 -41.73
C ASN A 549 50.75 -7.33 -40.74
N ASN A 550 49.47 -7.55 -40.43
CA ASN A 550 48.60 -6.72 -39.59
C ASN A 550 48.41 -5.27 -40.08
N THR A 551 48.59 -5.03 -41.38
CA THR A 551 48.35 -3.71 -41.99
C THR A 551 46.85 -3.51 -42.21
N MET A 552 46.30 -2.40 -41.71
CA MET A 552 44.94 -1.98 -42.00
C MET A 552 44.97 -0.70 -42.83
N TRP A 553 43.96 -0.53 -43.69
CA TRP A 553 43.73 0.69 -44.47
C TRP A 553 42.28 1.13 -44.31
N TRP A 554 42.06 2.41 -44.09
CA TRP A 554 40.73 3.01 -43.91
C TRP A 554 40.51 4.11 -44.96
N ALA A 555 39.31 4.12 -45.57
CA ALA A 555 38.84 5.27 -46.33
C ALA A 555 38.59 6.48 -45.40
N LYS A 556 38.65 7.69 -45.95
CA LYS A 556 38.46 8.95 -45.22
C LYS A 556 37.15 9.00 -44.43
N GLU A 557 36.10 8.41 -44.97
CA GLU A 557 34.79 8.28 -44.37
C GLU A 557 34.80 7.44 -43.07
N VAL A 558 35.73 6.49 -42.90
CA VAL A 558 35.90 5.73 -41.63
C VAL A 558 36.53 6.61 -40.56
N TYR A 559 37.61 7.34 -40.88
CA TYR A 559 38.21 8.32 -39.96
C TYR A 559 37.17 9.35 -39.48
N GLN A 560 36.33 9.85 -40.40
CA GLN A 560 35.23 10.78 -40.08
C GLN A 560 34.11 10.13 -39.24
N LEU A 561 33.78 8.86 -39.47
CA LEU A 561 32.79 8.12 -38.66
C LEU A 561 33.28 7.94 -37.22
N CYS A 562 34.57 7.70 -37.04
CA CYS A 562 35.26 7.44 -35.78
C CYS A 562 35.77 8.71 -35.05
N GLY A 563 35.72 9.88 -35.68
CA GLY A 563 36.14 11.15 -35.08
C GLY A 563 37.65 11.42 -35.06
N PHE A 564 38.44 10.75 -35.90
CA PHE A 564 39.89 10.96 -36.04
C PHE A 564 40.25 11.75 -37.30
N ASN A 565 41.43 12.38 -37.32
CA ASN A 565 42.01 12.87 -38.56
C ASN A 565 42.92 11.79 -39.20
N GLN A 566 43.11 11.87 -40.51
CA GLN A 566 43.87 10.87 -41.28
C GLN A 566 45.39 10.93 -40.99
N ASP A 567 45.88 12.07 -40.51
CA ASP A 567 47.30 12.33 -40.25
C ASP A 567 47.77 11.88 -38.85
N ASP A 568 46.84 11.46 -37.97
CA ASP A 568 47.13 11.31 -36.52
C ASP A 568 48.01 10.08 -36.21
N PHE A 569 47.78 8.95 -36.89
CA PHE A 569 48.55 7.69 -36.77
C PHE A 569 48.15 6.66 -37.84
N GLY A 570 48.97 5.63 -38.04
CA GLY A 570 48.64 4.48 -38.89
C GLY A 570 47.70 3.50 -38.18
N VAL A 571 46.66 3.03 -38.89
CA VAL A 571 45.65 2.12 -38.33
C VAL A 571 46.10 0.65 -38.40
N THR A 572 45.78 -0.10 -37.34
CA THR A 572 46.02 -1.55 -37.22
C THR A 572 44.76 -2.25 -36.74
N TYR A 573 44.72 -3.59 -36.81
CA TYR A 573 43.61 -4.35 -36.25
C TYR A 573 43.45 -4.12 -34.73
N ASP A 574 44.56 -4.02 -34.00
CA ASP A 574 44.55 -3.72 -32.56
C ASP A 574 44.01 -2.32 -32.27
N PHE A 575 44.22 -1.35 -33.17
CA PHE A 575 43.60 -0.03 -33.06
C PHE A 575 42.08 -0.09 -33.28
N PHE A 576 41.63 -0.76 -34.36
CA PHE A 576 40.21 -1.03 -34.61
C PHE A 576 39.53 -1.71 -33.40
N LEU A 577 40.12 -2.80 -32.89
CA LEU A 577 39.59 -3.54 -31.75
C LEU A 577 39.61 -2.72 -30.44
N ASN A 578 40.43 -1.66 -30.36
CA ASN A 578 40.38 -0.72 -29.24
C ASN A 578 39.27 0.33 -29.37
N LEU A 579 38.82 0.69 -30.57
CA LEU A 579 37.58 1.46 -30.74
C LEU A 579 36.34 0.64 -30.42
N VAL A 580 36.36 -0.67 -30.67
CA VAL A 580 35.27 -1.56 -30.27
C VAL A 580 35.06 -1.48 -28.74
N HIS A 581 33.82 -1.23 -28.33
CA HIS A 581 33.42 -1.12 -26.93
C HIS A 581 33.84 -2.40 -26.16
N PRO A 582 34.44 -2.29 -24.94
CA PRO A 582 35.11 -3.43 -24.28
C PRO A 582 34.29 -4.73 -24.13
N ALA A 583 32.96 -4.64 -23.95
CA ALA A 583 32.09 -5.82 -23.86
C ALA A 583 31.89 -6.54 -25.21
N ASP A 584 32.07 -5.84 -26.32
CA ASP A 584 31.73 -6.30 -27.67
C ASP A 584 32.99 -6.89 -28.37
N ARG A 585 34.20 -6.56 -27.88
CA ARG A 585 35.50 -6.95 -28.47
C ARG A 585 35.64 -8.45 -28.73
N ASN A 586 35.29 -9.29 -27.76
CA ASN A 586 35.39 -10.75 -27.91
C ASN A 586 34.49 -11.28 -29.03
N MET A 587 33.30 -10.69 -29.20
CA MET A 587 32.34 -11.06 -30.24
C MET A 587 32.84 -10.65 -31.63
N VAL A 588 33.39 -9.44 -31.76
CA VAL A 588 33.99 -8.95 -33.02
C VAL A 588 35.24 -9.76 -33.40
N GLN A 589 36.14 -10.00 -32.44
CA GLN A 589 37.32 -10.86 -32.63
C GLN A 589 36.92 -12.26 -33.10
N GLN A 590 35.91 -12.86 -32.45
CA GLN A 590 35.41 -14.19 -32.84
C GLN A 590 34.79 -14.18 -34.24
N ALA A 591 34.02 -13.14 -34.62
CA ALA A 591 33.43 -13.04 -35.94
C ALA A 591 34.48 -12.93 -37.07
N PHE A 592 35.54 -12.14 -36.87
CA PHE A 592 36.66 -12.05 -37.83
C PHE A 592 37.45 -13.37 -37.91
N ASN A 593 37.72 -14.01 -36.78
CA ASN A 593 38.39 -15.32 -36.73
C ASN A 593 37.57 -16.42 -37.41
N ASP A 594 36.24 -16.46 -37.15
CA ASP A 594 35.32 -17.41 -37.77
C ASP A 594 35.20 -17.18 -39.28
N ALA A 595 35.17 -15.92 -39.73
CA ALA A 595 35.16 -15.58 -41.15
C ALA A 595 36.40 -16.17 -41.86
N ILE A 596 37.60 -15.93 -41.32
CA ILE A 596 38.87 -16.45 -41.84
C ILE A 596 38.88 -17.98 -41.87
N ALA A 597 38.58 -18.62 -40.73
CA ALA A 597 38.70 -20.06 -40.56
C ALA A 597 37.60 -20.88 -41.26
N LYS A 598 36.37 -20.34 -41.34
CA LYS A 598 35.18 -21.05 -41.86
C LYS A 598 34.74 -20.54 -43.24
N ARG A 599 35.53 -19.66 -43.87
CA ARG A 599 35.28 -19.02 -45.18
C ARG A 599 33.88 -18.39 -45.28
N ARG A 600 33.54 -17.54 -44.30
CA ARG A 600 32.26 -16.82 -44.23
C ARG A 600 32.45 -15.32 -44.41
N ARG A 601 31.42 -14.63 -44.90
CA ARG A 601 31.33 -13.16 -44.82
C ARG A 601 31.19 -12.73 -43.37
N VAL A 602 31.82 -11.61 -43.00
CA VAL A 602 31.50 -10.89 -41.76
C VAL A 602 30.20 -10.12 -41.99
N ASN A 603 29.28 -10.17 -41.04
CA ASN A 603 28.16 -9.23 -40.89
C ASN A 603 27.81 -9.16 -39.40
N ILE A 604 28.10 -8.05 -38.73
CA ILE A 604 28.00 -7.93 -37.28
C ILE A 604 27.67 -6.50 -36.82
N ASP A 605 26.60 -6.37 -36.03
CA ASP A 605 26.28 -5.15 -35.27
C ASP A 605 27.16 -5.12 -34.01
N HIS A 606 27.95 -4.06 -33.82
CA HIS A 606 28.80 -3.88 -32.65
C HIS A 606 29.01 -2.39 -32.31
N ARG A 607 29.39 -2.06 -31.08
CA ARG A 607 29.56 -0.66 -30.68
C ARG A 607 31.00 -0.17 -30.79
N PHE A 608 31.14 1.08 -31.23
CA PHE A 608 32.36 1.86 -31.05
C PHE A 608 32.22 2.80 -29.85
N LEU A 609 33.32 2.98 -29.12
CA LEU A 609 33.51 4.00 -28.10
C LEU A 609 34.50 5.03 -28.65
N LEU A 610 34.04 6.25 -28.90
CA LEU A 610 34.83 7.31 -29.53
C LEU A 610 35.70 8.07 -28.51
N PRO A 611 36.73 8.82 -28.94
CA PRO A 611 37.63 9.55 -28.04
C PRO A 611 36.96 10.60 -27.13
N ASP A 612 35.79 11.11 -27.53
CA ASP A 612 34.98 12.03 -26.73
C ASP A 612 34.12 11.33 -25.65
N GLY A 613 34.15 10.00 -25.62
CA GLY A 613 33.36 9.16 -24.72
C GLY A 613 31.95 8.84 -25.24
N SER A 614 31.59 9.22 -26.47
CA SER A 614 30.32 8.84 -27.07
C SER A 614 30.33 7.40 -27.60
N GLU A 615 29.21 6.69 -27.45
CA GLU A 615 29.00 5.38 -28.06
C GLU A 615 28.29 5.53 -29.41
N LYS A 616 28.80 4.83 -30.44
CA LYS A 616 28.15 4.65 -31.74
C LYS A 616 27.82 3.20 -31.99
N MET A 617 26.68 2.96 -32.64
CA MET A 617 26.21 1.64 -33.03
C MET A 617 26.50 1.44 -34.52
N VAL A 618 27.36 0.49 -34.86
CA VAL A 618 27.82 0.27 -36.25
C VAL A 618 27.52 -1.14 -36.75
N ASN A 619 27.21 -1.26 -38.03
CA ASN A 619 27.13 -2.54 -38.74
C ASN A 619 28.40 -2.72 -39.59
N GLU A 620 29.06 -3.85 -39.38
CA GLU A 620 30.33 -4.21 -40.00
C GLU A 620 30.13 -5.36 -40.99
N GLN A 621 30.47 -5.17 -42.27
CA GLN A 621 30.38 -6.22 -43.29
C GLN A 621 31.70 -6.37 -44.03
N ALA A 622 32.17 -7.61 -44.26
CA ALA A 622 33.43 -7.85 -44.97
C ALA A 622 33.48 -9.18 -45.73
N GLU A 623 34.24 -9.18 -46.82
CA GLU A 623 34.61 -10.37 -47.59
C GLU A 623 36.11 -10.66 -47.45
N ILE A 624 36.50 -11.93 -47.62
CA ILE A 624 37.89 -12.37 -47.55
C ILE A 624 38.36 -12.83 -48.93
N TYR A 625 39.48 -12.26 -49.35
CA TYR A 625 40.24 -12.68 -50.51
C TYR A 625 41.32 -13.67 -50.08
N TYR A 626 41.52 -14.72 -50.87
CA TYR A 626 42.50 -15.77 -50.60
C TYR A 626 43.54 -15.82 -51.72
N THR A 627 44.76 -16.27 -51.40
CA THR A 627 45.79 -16.58 -52.40
C THR A 627 45.43 -17.86 -53.17
N GLU A 628 46.12 -18.11 -54.29
CA GLU A 628 45.96 -19.37 -55.07
C GLU A 628 46.23 -20.63 -54.22
N ASN A 629 47.12 -20.51 -53.22
CA ASN A 629 47.42 -21.55 -52.23
C ASN A 629 46.35 -21.68 -51.12
N GLY A 630 45.24 -20.93 -51.20
CA GLY A 630 44.10 -21.02 -50.30
C GLY A 630 44.24 -20.33 -48.94
N ALA A 631 45.35 -19.62 -48.69
CA ALA A 631 45.60 -18.85 -47.48
C ALA A 631 44.93 -17.45 -47.54
N PRO A 632 44.46 -16.86 -46.43
CA PRO A 632 43.85 -15.54 -46.44
C PRO A 632 44.87 -14.47 -46.86
N LEU A 633 44.51 -13.66 -47.86
CA LEU A 633 45.32 -12.55 -48.38
C LEU A 633 44.93 -11.25 -47.69
N LYS A 634 43.67 -10.82 -47.88
CA LYS A 634 43.10 -9.62 -47.25
C LYS A 634 41.62 -9.78 -46.95
N LEU A 635 41.14 -9.04 -45.97
CA LEU A 635 39.73 -8.69 -45.81
C LEU A 635 39.51 -7.33 -46.49
N ALA A 636 38.37 -7.16 -47.16
CA ALA A 636 37.87 -5.85 -47.56
C ALA A 636 36.41 -5.72 -47.09
N GLY A 637 36.07 -4.57 -46.51
CA GLY A 637 34.82 -4.39 -45.80
C GLY A 637 34.30 -2.96 -45.79
N THR A 638 33.13 -2.83 -45.18
CA THR A 638 32.37 -1.60 -45.05
C THR A 638 31.77 -1.49 -43.66
N ILE A 639 31.82 -0.29 -43.10
CA ILE A 639 31.24 0.07 -41.81
C ILE A 639 30.14 1.11 -42.02
N GLN A 640 28.98 0.92 -41.41
CA GLN A 640 27.84 1.84 -41.48
C GLN A 640 27.34 2.25 -40.09
N ASP A 641 27.10 3.56 -39.89
CA ASP A 641 26.48 4.09 -38.67
C ASP A 641 24.96 3.81 -38.67
N ILE A 642 24.53 2.94 -37.74
CA ILE A 642 23.14 2.48 -37.59
C ILE A 642 22.49 2.98 -36.29
N THR A 643 23.13 3.92 -35.58
CA THR A 643 22.72 4.41 -34.25
C THR A 643 21.27 4.92 -34.21
N GLU A 644 20.92 5.78 -35.16
CA GLU A 644 19.58 6.35 -35.34
C GLU A 644 18.49 5.27 -35.50
N ARG A 645 18.77 4.25 -36.32
CA ARG A 645 17.86 3.12 -36.55
C ARG A 645 17.68 2.27 -35.28
N LYS A 646 18.78 1.95 -34.59
CA LYS A 646 18.74 1.11 -33.38
C LYS A 646 18.06 1.79 -32.20
N LEU A 647 18.17 3.11 -32.08
CA LEU A 647 17.42 3.89 -31.09
C LEU A 647 15.90 3.82 -31.35
N LEU A 648 15.45 3.94 -32.59
CA LEU A 648 14.03 3.79 -32.95
C LEU A 648 13.51 2.36 -32.72
N GLU A 649 14.32 1.34 -33.08
CA GLU A 649 14.00 -0.07 -32.78
C GLU A 649 13.87 -0.31 -31.25
N GLN A 650 14.74 0.30 -30.43
CA GLN A 650 14.69 0.24 -28.97
C GLN A 650 13.50 1.00 -28.35
N GLU A 651 13.17 2.19 -28.84
CA GLU A 651 12.04 2.99 -28.35
C GLU A 651 10.71 2.28 -28.61
N HIS A 652 10.52 1.74 -29.81
CA HIS A 652 9.35 0.94 -30.16
C HIS A 652 9.24 -0.33 -29.28
N PHE A 653 10.36 -1.03 -29.05
CA PHE A 653 10.40 -2.18 -28.13
C PHE A 653 10.07 -1.80 -26.69
N ARG A 654 10.53 -0.63 -26.22
CA ARG A 654 10.24 -0.10 -24.87
C ARG A 654 8.75 0.21 -24.68
N LEU A 655 8.09 0.77 -25.70
CA LEU A 655 6.65 1.03 -25.68
C LEU A 655 5.83 -0.28 -25.63
N ILE A 656 6.19 -1.28 -26.44
CA ILE A 656 5.58 -2.62 -26.40
C ILE A 656 5.76 -3.23 -25.00
N LYS A 657 6.98 -3.20 -24.45
CA LYS A 657 7.26 -3.73 -23.10
C LYS A 657 6.42 -3.08 -22.01
N ALA A 658 6.18 -1.77 -22.07
CA ALA A 658 5.33 -1.08 -21.10
C ALA A 658 3.86 -1.56 -21.14
N VAL A 659 3.31 -1.81 -22.34
CA VAL A 659 1.94 -2.35 -22.52
C VAL A 659 1.86 -3.82 -22.09
N GLU A 660 2.89 -4.62 -22.36
CA GLU A 660 2.96 -6.02 -21.92
C GLU A 660 3.13 -6.19 -20.40
N GLN A 661 3.83 -5.26 -19.72
CA GLN A 661 4.10 -5.30 -18.28
C GLN A 661 3.04 -4.58 -17.42
N THR A 662 2.05 -3.93 -18.04
CA THR A 662 0.94 -3.30 -17.32
C THR A 662 0.04 -4.38 -16.69
N GLY A 663 -0.26 -4.24 -15.40
CA GLY A 663 -1.08 -5.21 -14.65
C GLY A 663 -2.58 -5.17 -14.97
N ASP A 664 -3.05 -4.08 -15.59
CA ASP A 664 -4.39 -3.97 -16.15
C ASP A 664 -4.48 -4.68 -17.50
N SER A 665 -5.63 -5.30 -17.77
CA SER A 665 -5.95 -5.96 -19.04
C SER A 665 -6.15 -4.92 -20.15
N ILE A 666 -5.30 -4.95 -21.17
CA ILE A 666 -5.36 -4.07 -22.34
C ILE A 666 -5.80 -4.87 -23.57
N VAL A 667 -6.87 -4.41 -24.23
CA VAL A 667 -7.44 -5.01 -25.44
C VAL A 667 -7.53 -3.93 -26.53
N ILE A 668 -7.08 -4.24 -27.75
CA ILE A 668 -7.27 -3.35 -28.91
C ILE A 668 -8.15 -4.07 -29.94
N THR A 669 -9.15 -3.38 -30.47
CA THR A 669 -10.09 -3.91 -31.47
C THR A 669 -10.14 -3.07 -32.74
N ASP A 670 -10.66 -3.65 -33.83
CA ASP A 670 -11.10 -2.91 -35.02
C ASP A 670 -12.39 -2.10 -34.76
N LYS A 671 -12.87 -1.39 -35.80
CA LYS A 671 -14.13 -0.60 -35.77
C LYS A 671 -15.41 -1.44 -35.53
N LYS A 672 -15.34 -2.77 -35.63
CA LYS A 672 -16.46 -3.72 -35.40
C LYS A 672 -16.36 -4.43 -34.04
N GLY A 673 -15.33 -4.10 -33.25
CA GLY A 673 -15.04 -4.77 -31.99
C GLY A 673 -14.36 -6.14 -32.16
N THR A 674 -13.74 -6.43 -33.30
CA THR A 674 -12.89 -7.63 -33.47
C THR A 674 -11.56 -7.41 -32.77
N ILE A 675 -11.14 -8.29 -31.87
CA ILE A 675 -9.89 -8.21 -31.12
C ILE A 675 -8.71 -8.42 -32.06
N LEU A 676 -7.79 -7.44 -32.07
CA LEU A 676 -6.54 -7.46 -32.83
C LEU A 676 -5.32 -7.71 -31.94
N TYR A 677 -5.40 -7.31 -30.67
CA TYR A 677 -4.32 -7.46 -29.69
C TYR A 677 -4.88 -7.55 -28.26
N VAL A 678 -4.22 -8.37 -27.44
CA VAL A 678 -4.36 -8.41 -25.98
C VAL A 678 -2.97 -8.45 -25.33
N ASN A 679 -2.83 -7.90 -24.12
CA ASN A 679 -1.62 -8.04 -23.30
C ASN A 679 -1.68 -9.26 -22.35
N PRO A 680 -0.56 -9.70 -21.75
CA PRO A 680 -0.55 -10.87 -20.85
C PRO A 680 -1.46 -10.75 -19.61
N ALA A 681 -1.79 -9.53 -19.18
CA ALA A 681 -2.73 -9.30 -18.09
C ALA A 681 -4.18 -9.66 -18.45
N PHE A 682 -4.59 -9.54 -19.73
CA PHE A 682 -5.85 -10.09 -20.22
C PHE A 682 -5.88 -11.62 -20.08
N GLU A 683 -4.80 -12.29 -20.49
CA GLU A 683 -4.72 -13.76 -20.46
C GLU A 683 -4.80 -14.28 -19.01
N LYS A 684 -4.00 -13.70 -18.11
CA LYS A 684 -4.01 -14.00 -16.68
C LYS A 684 -5.37 -13.72 -16.02
N THR A 685 -6.03 -12.62 -16.39
CA THR A 685 -7.31 -12.21 -15.77
C THR A 685 -8.51 -13.00 -16.29
N THR A 686 -8.51 -13.40 -17.57
CA THR A 686 -9.70 -14.00 -18.22
C THR A 686 -9.60 -15.51 -18.45
N GLY A 687 -8.38 -16.07 -18.48
CA GLY A 687 -8.12 -17.48 -18.77
C GLY A 687 -8.13 -17.85 -20.26
N TYR A 688 -8.37 -16.91 -21.17
CA TYR A 688 -8.23 -17.11 -22.61
C TYR A 688 -6.81 -16.77 -23.07
N SER A 689 -6.20 -17.58 -23.93
CA SER A 689 -4.90 -17.21 -24.52
C SER A 689 -5.06 -16.13 -25.60
N LYS A 690 -3.96 -15.45 -25.91
CA LYS A 690 -3.86 -14.46 -26.99
C LYS A 690 -4.33 -15.00 -28.35
N GLU A 691 -3.99 -16.25 -28.65
CA GLU A 691 -4.36 -16.95 -29.89
C GLU A 691 -5.86 -17.29 -29.93
N GLU A 692 -6.48 -17.57 -28.78
CA GLU A 692 -7.92 -17.80 -28.67
C GLU A 692 -8.73 -16.49 -28.70
N ALA A 693 -8.14 -15.39 -28.22
CA ALA A 693 -8.81 -14.10 -28.11
C ALA A 693 -8.73 -13.26 -29.41
N ILE A 694 -7.62 -13.32 -30.15
CA ILE A 694 -7.48 -12.58 -31.42
C ILE A 694 -8.47 -13.12 -32.46
N GLY A 695 -9.10 -12.21 -33.20
CA GLY A 695 -10.18 -12.54 -34.16
C GLY A 695 -11.55 -12.75 -33.53
N GLN A 696 -11.65 -12.90 -32.20
CA GLN A 696 -12.94 -12.91 -31.49
C GLN A 696 -13.45 -11.49 -31.22
N ASN A 697 -14.63 -11.38 -30.61
CA ASN A 697 -15.17 -10.11 -30.11
C ASN A 697 -15.25 -10.17 -28.57
N PRO A 698 -15.04 -9.06 -27.82
CA PRO A 698 -15.03 -9.05 -26.35
C PRO A 698 -16.27 -9.65 -25.66
N ARG A 699 -17.39 -9.86 -26.39
CA ARG A 699 -18.54 -10.65 -25.92
C ARG A 699 -18.21 -12.08 -25.48
N ILE A 700 -17.04 -12.64 -25.80
CA ILE A 700 -16.57 -13.92 -25.23
C ILE A 700 -16.47 -13.90 -23.69
N LEU A 701 -16.36 -12.71 -23.08
CA LEU A 701 -16.35 -12.51 -21.63
C LEU A 701 -17.74 -12.20 -21.05
N GLN A 702 -18.80 -12.14 -21.85
CA GLN A 702 -20.11 -11.60 -21.41
C GLN A 702 -20.79 -12.51 -20.38
N GLY A 703 -20.89 -12.05 -19.13
CA GLY A 703 -21.54 -12.77 -18.02
C GLY A 703 -23.07 -12.80 -18.06
N GLY A 704 -23.70 -12.19 -19.07
CA GLY A 704 -25.16 -12.20 -19.27
C GLY A 704 -25.98 -11.28 -18.34
N GLN A 705 -25.34 -10.60 -17.37
CA GLN A 705 -26.02 -9.75 -16.38
C GLN A 705 -26.29 -8.31 -16.84
N HIS A 706 -25.71 -7.88 -17.97
CA HIS A 706 -25.99 -6.56 -18.56
C HIS A 706 -26.95 -6.69 -19.75
N ASP A 707 -27.90 -5.77 -19.82
CA ASP A 707 -28.98 -5.77 -20.80
C ASP A 707 -28.54 -5.22 -22.18
N GLN A 708 -29.45 -5.27 -23.16
CA GLN A 708 -29.15 -4.81 -24.51
C GLN A 708 -29.07 -3.26 -24.62
N SER A 709 -29.71 -2.51 -23.71
CA SER A 709 -29.62 -1.04 -23.70
C SER A 709 -28.25 -0.55 -23.23
N PHE A 710 -27.65 -1.19 -22.22
CA PHE A 710 -26.29 -0.91 -21.74
C PHE A 710 -25.26 -1.01 -22.87
N TYR A 711 -25.25 -2.11 -23.62
CA TYR A 711 -24.34 -2.28 -24.77
C TYR A 711 -24.64 -1.29 -25.90
N LYS A 712 -25.92 -0.94 -26.14
CA LYS A 712 -26.29 0.09 -27.13
C LYS A 712 -25.78 1.48 -26.73
N ALA A 713 -25.84 1.85 -25.45
CA ALA A 713 -25.33 3.11 -24.92
C ALA A 713 -23.79 3.19 -25.01
N LEU A 714 -23.10 2.07 -24.76
CA LEU A 714 -21.65 1.93 -24.95
C LEU A 714 -21.24 2.22 -26.41
N TRP A 715 -21.81 1.48 -27.38
CA TRP A 715 -21.48 1.69 -28.81
C TRP A 715 -21.85 3.10 -29.28
N THR A 716 -23.02 3.62 -28.88
CA THR A 716 -23.44 5.00 -29.18
C THR A 716 -22.46 6.04 -28.60
N THR A 717 -21.74 5.74 -27.51
CA THR A 717 -20.71 6.64 -26.99
C THR A 717 -19.45 6.60 -27.86
N LEU A 718 -18.98 5.40 -28.18
CA LEU A 718 -17.76 5.13 -28.95
C LEU A 718 -17.86 5.62 -30.42
N ASP A 719 -18.97 5.34 -31.09
CA ASP A 719 -19.20 5.72 -32.50
C ASP A 719 -19.29 7.26 -32.67
N ASN A 720 -19.65 7.98 -31.59
CA ASN A 720 -19.60 9.45 -31.51
C ASN A 720 -18.19 9.98 -31.18
N GLY A 721 -17.14 9.15 -31.24
CA GLY A 721 -15.76 9.55 -30.96
C GLY A 721 -15.47 9.88 -29.49
N ARG A 722 -16.33 9.47 -28.56
CA ARG A 722 -16.17 9.75 -27.12
C ARG A 722 -15.65 8.53 -26.36
N VAL A 723 -14.90 8.79 -25.30
CA VAL A 723 -14.47 7.77 -24.33
C VAL A 723 -15.68 7.28 -23.54
N TRP A 724 -15.78 5.97 -23.32
CA TRP A 724 -16.76 5.34 -22.45
C TRP A 724 -16.05 4.73 -21.23
N SER A 725 -16.64 4.85 -20.04
CA SER A 725 -16.15 4.22 -18.81
C SER A 725 -17.31 3.62 -18.02
N GLY A 726 -17.10 2.46 -17.40
CA GLY A 726 -18.12 1.77 -16.63
C GLY A 726 -17.66 0.43 -16.06
N HIS A 727 -18.59 -0.29 -15.44
CA HIS A 727 -18.34 -1.60 -14.82
C HIS A 727 -19.04 -2.71 -15.59
N PHE A 728 -18.33 -3.82 -15.81
CA PHE A 728 -18.87 -5.06 -16.33
C PHE A 728 -18.90 -6.16 -15.26
N ASN A 729 -19.96 -6.96 -15.26
CA ASN A 729 -19.96 -8.29 -14.65
C ASN A 729 -19.66 -9.31 -15.75
N ASN A 730 -18.38 -9.70 -15.86
CA ASN A 730 -17.85 -10.56 -16.92
C ASN A 730 -17.53 -11.96 -16.38
N LYS A 731 -17.23 -12.88 -17.30
CA LYS A 731 -17.02 -14.30 -17.03
C LYS A 731 -15.67 -14.75 -17.59
N LYS A 732 -14.87 -15.42 -16.77
CA LYS A 732 -13.61 -16.08 -17.13
C LYS A 732 -13.90 -17.42 -17.84
N LYS A 733 -12.91 -17.94 -18.57
CA LYS A 733 -13.03 -19.15 -19.42
C LYS A 733 -13.48 -20.41 -18.66
N ASP A 734 -13.08 -20.53 -17.40
CA ASP A 734 -13.37 -21.63 -16.47
C ASP A 734 -14.86 -21.71 -16.05
N GLY A 735 -15.55 -20.58 -16.01
CA GLY A 735 -16.88 -20.45 -15.38
C GLY A 735 -17.02 -19.23 -14.49
N THR A 736 -15.93 -18.72 -13.94
CA THR A 736 -15.91 -17.77 -12.81
C THR A 736 -16.38 -16.38 -13.21
N ILE A 737 -17.36 -15.83 -12.47
CA ILE A 737 -17.83 -14.45 -12.65
C ILE A 737 -16.88 -13.50 -11.92
N PHE A 738 -16.51 -12.39 -12.56
CA PHE A 738 -15.65 -11.35 -11.99
C PHE A 738 -16.17 -9.95 -12.33
N LYS A 739 -15.86 -8.99 -11.47
CA LYS A 739 -16.16 -7.58 -11.68
C LYS A 739 -14.99 -6.89 -12.36
N GLU A 740 -15.27 -6.18 -13.43
CA GLU A 740 -14.27 -5.53 -14.28
C GLU A 740 -14.62 -4.04 -14.44
N GLU A 741 -13.81 -3.16 -13.86
CA GLU A 741 -13.84 -1.72 -14.18
C GLU A 741 -13.14 -1.52 -15.54
N ALA A 742 -13.75 -0.77 -16.46
CA ALA A 742 -13.22 -0.62 -17.81
C ALA A 742 -13.40 0.81 -18.36
N THR A 743 -12.39 1.26 -19.11
CA THR A 743 -12.45 2.47 -19.93
C THR A 743 -12.06 2.12 -21.37
N ILE A 744 -12.87 2.59 -22.33
CA ILE A 744 -12.74 2.29 -23.76
C ILE A 744 -12.64 3.60 -24.53
N SER A 745 -11.58 3.77 -25.30
CA SER A 745 -11.24 4.99 -26.02
C SER A 745 -11.08 4.72 -27.53
N PRO A 746 -11.65 5.57 -28.40
CA PRO A 746 -11.33 5.56 -29.83
C PRO A 746 -9.90 6.03 -30.09
N ILE A 747 -9.24 5.39 -31.05
CA ILE A 747 -7.98 5.80 -31.65
C ILE A 747 -8.30 6.35 -33.04
N PHE A 748 -7.73 7.50 -33.40
CA PHE A 748 -7.99 8.22 -34.64
C PHE A 748 -6.79 8.17 -35.60
N ASP A 749 -7.05 8.26 -36.91
CA ASP A 749 -6.03 8.54 -37.92
C ASP A 749 -5.70 10.05 -38.02
N THR A 750 -4.72 10.38 -38.86
CA THR A 750 -4.30 11.78 -39.13
C THR A 750 -5.35 12.63 -39.87
N ALA A 751 -6.47 12.03 -40.30
CA ALA A 751 -7.62 12.72 -40.89
C ALA A 751 -8.82 12.80 -39.92
N GLY A 752 -8.68 12.32 -38.68
CA GLY A 752 -9.70 12.38 -37.64
C GLY A 752 -10.74 11.23 -37.67
N ASN A 753 -10.54 10.18 -38.47
CA ASN A 753 -11.44 9.02 -38.47
C ASN A 753 -11.03 8.04 -37.38
N ILE A 754 -12.00 7.47 -36.64
CA ILE A 754 -11.73 6.34 -35.74
C ILE A 754 -11.18 5.17 -36.55
N ILE A 755 -10.02 4.63 -36.19
CA ILE A 755 -9.42 3.42 -36.80
C ILE A 755 -9.58 2.17 -35.92
N ASN A 756 -9.46 2.34 -34.61
CA ASN A 756 -9.47 1.27 -33.61
C ASN A 756 -10.11 1.75 -32.30
N TYR A 757 -10.45 0.81 -31.42
CA TYR A 757 -10.77 1.10 -30.02
C TYR A 757 -9.76 0.41 -29.12
N VAL A 758 -9.29 1.10 -28.08
CA VAL A 758 -8.47 0.51 -27.00
C VAL A 758 -9.29 0.48 -25.71
N ALA A 759 -9.36 -0.67 -25.07
CA ALA A 759 -9.96 -0.86 -23.76
C ALA A 759 -8.88 -1.16 -22.72
N VAL A 760 -8.84 -0.39 -21.65
CA VAL A 760 -8.04 -0.67 -20.45
C VAL A 760 -9.00 -1.11 -19.36
N LYS A 761 -8.68 -2.23 -18.70
CA LYS A 761 -9.61 -2.91 -17.80
C LYS A 761 -8.93 -3.48 -16.55
N ARG A 762 -9.63 -3.44 -15.42
CA ARG A 762 -9.13 -3.90 -14.11
C ARG A 762 -10.13 -4.83 -13.44
N ASP A 763 -9.66 -6.00 -13.00
CA ASP A 763 -10.43 -6.86 -12.10
C ASP A 763 -10.49 -6.19 -10.73
N VAL A 764 -11.70 -5.90 -10.24
CA VAL A 764 -11.95 -5.23 -8.95
C VAL A 764 -12.58 -6.16 -7.91
N THR A 765 -12.68 -7.46 -8.23
CA THR A 765 -13.43 -8.45 -7.42
C THR A 765 -12.88 -8.59 -5.99
N GLU A 766 -11.55 -8.58 -5.83
CA GLU A 766 -10.88 -8.66 -4.52
C GLU A 766 -11.11 -7.38 -3.69
N ARG A 767 -11.02 -6.20 -4.31
CA ARG A 767 -11.29 -4.93 -3.62
C ARG A 767 -12.75 -4.83 -3.16
N ASP A 768 -13.69 -5.23 -4.02
CA ASP A 768 -15.13 -5.19 -3.76
C ASP A 768 -15.57 -6.21 -2.69
N SER A 769 -14.77 -7.26 -2.42
CA SER A 769 -14.99 -8.18 -1.30
C SER A 769 -14.32 -7.70 -0.01
N LEU A 770 -13.08 -7.21 -0.06
CA LEU A 770 -12.36 -6.63 1.09
C LEU A 770 -13.10 -5.42 1.67
N GLU A 771 -13.68 -4.54 0.84
CA GLU A 771 -14.44 -3.39 1.31
C GLU A 771 -15.73 -3.81 2.03
N LYS A 772 -16.36 -4.91 1.62
CA LYS A 772 -17.52 -5.50 2.32
C LYS A 772 -17.11 -6.17 3.64
N GLN A 773 -15.99 -6.90 3.65
CA GLN A 773 -15.43 -7.46 4.88
C GLN A 773 -15.14 -6.36 5.89
N LEU A 774 -14.50 -5.26 5.48
CA LEU A 774 -14.18 -4.12 6.36
C LEU A 774 -15.45 -3.49 6.93
N ARG A 775 -16.46 -3.20 6.10
CA ARG A 775 -17.75 -2.66 6.57
C ARG A 775 -18.47 -3.62 7.52
N GLN A 776 -18.35 -4.94 7.33
CA GLN A 776 -18.95 -5.93 8.22
C GLN A 776 -18.17 -6.11 9.53
N ALA A 777 -16.83 -6.04 9.49
CA ALA A 777 -15.98 -6.01 10.66
C ALA A 777 -16.27 -4.77 11.53
N GLN A 778 -16.29 -3.57 10.93
CA GLN A 778 -16.63 -2.31 11.62
C GLN A 778 -18.05 -2.35 12.22
N LYS A 779 -19.00 -3.02 11.57
CA LYS A 779 -20.35 -3.21 12.11
C LYS A 779 -20.39 -4.18 13.29
N LEU A 780 -19.50 -5.17 13.36
CA LEU A 780 -19.37 -6.09 14.50
C LEU A 780 -18.58 -5.45 15.65
N GLU A 781 -17.51 -4.72 15.34
CA GLU A 781 -16.71 -3.89 16.26
C GLU A 781 -17.60 -2.90 17.02
N GLY A 782 -18.39 -2.09 16.31
CA GLY A 782 -19.34 -1.16 16.92
C GLY A 782 -20.49 -1.81 17.69
N ILE A 783 -20.84 -3.07 17.40
CA ILE A 783 -21.77 -3.86 18.23
C ILE A 783 -21.07 -4.36 19.49
N GLY A 784 -19.80 -4.78 19.40
CA GLY A 784 -19.03 -5.33 20.51
C GLY A 784 -18.78 -4.31 21.62
N THR A 785 -18.21 -3.15 21.29
CA THR A 785 -17.93 -2.10 22.28
C THR A 785 -19.20 -1.61 22.99
N LEU A 786 -20.32 -1.51 22.27
CA LEU A 786 -21.63 -1.19 22.87
C LEU A 786 -22.16 -2.33 23.75
N ALA A 787 -22.02 -3.58 23.34
CA ALA A 787 -22.44 -4.74 24.12
C ALA A 787 -21.65 -4.88 25.43
N GLY A 788 -20.35 -4.56 25.42
CA GLY A 788 -19.49 -4.53 26.61
C GLY A 788 -19.99 -3.55 27.68
N GLY A 789 -20.21 -2.29 27.29
CA GLY A 789 -20.74 -1.25 28.19
C GLY A 789 -22.16 -1.59 28.71
N ILE A 790 -23.07 -1.97 27.81
CA ILE A 790 -24.45 -2.32 28.17
C ILE A 790 -24.49 -3.50 29.15
N ALA A 791 -23.61 -4.50 28.99
CA ALA A 791 -23.54 -5.65 29.88
C ALA A 791 -22.97 -5.33 31.26
N HIS A 792 -22.08 -4.33 31.38
CA HIS A 792 -21.58 -3.83 32.66
C HIS A 792 -22.75 -3.30 33.52
N ASP A 793 -23.57 -2.42 32.94
CA ASP A 793 -24.74 -1.83 33.60
C ASP A 793 -25.76 -2.91 34.02
N PHE A 794 -26.05 -3.87 33.13
CA PHE A 794 -26.91 -5.00 33.47
C PHE A 794 -26.32 -5.85 34.61
N ASN A 795 -25.01 -6.11 34.63
CA ASN A 795 -24.37 -6.89 35.68
C ASN A 795 -24.43 -6.17 37.04
N ASN A 796 -24.28 -4.84 37.11
CA ASN A 796 -24.46 -4.07 38.35
C ASN A 796 -25.92 -4.15 38.85
N ILE A 797 -26.92 -3.92 37.98
CA ILE A 797 -28.34 -4.06 38.31
C ILE A 797 -28.66 -5.47 38.82
N LEU A 798 -28.16 -6.51 38.15
CA LEU A 798 -28.38 -7.90 38.53
C LEU A 798 -27.66 -8.28 39.83
N THR A 799 -26.49 -7.69 40.11
CA THR A 799 -25.77 -7.85 41.38
C THR A 799 -26.63 -7.38 42.56
N ALA A 800 -27.21 -6.18 42.47
CA ALA A 800 -28.09 -5.64 43.50
C ALA A 800 -29.38 -6.49 43.66
N ILE A 801 -30.03 -6.86 42.55
CA ILE A 801 -31.26 -7.69 42.58
C ILE A 801 -31.01 -9.07 43.19
N LEU A 802 -29.87 -9.70 42.88
CA LEU A 802 -29.51 -11.00 43.43
C LEU A 802 -29.14 -10.91 44.91
N GLY A 803 -28.30 -9.96 45.29
CA GLY A 803 -27.83 -9.78 46.65
C GLY A 803 -28.95 -9.41 47.63
N PHE A 804 -29.75 -8.38 47.34
CA PHE A 804 -30.94 -8.09 48.15
C PHE A 804 -31.99 -9.21 48.05
N GLY A 805 -32.05 -9.90 46.90
CA GLY A 805 -32.87 -11.09 46.69
C GLY A 805 -32.59 -12.17 47.74
N GLU A 806 -31.32 -12.54 47.89
CA GLU A 806 -30.84 -13.58 48.80
C GLU A 806 -30.90 -13.13 50.27
N LEU A 807 -30.56 -11.87 50.59
CA LEU A 807 -30.69 -11.31 51.95
C LEU A 807 -32.12 -11.40 52.51
N VAL A 808 -33.14 -11.18 51.66
CA VAL A 808 -34.57 -11.33 52.03
C VAL A 808 -34.98 -12.81 52.12
N MET A 809 -34.37 -13.69 51.32
CA MET A 809 -34.65 -15.13 51.30
C MET A 809 -34.23 -15.87 52.59
N GLU A 810 -33.35 -15.24 53.38
CA GLU A 810 -32.90 -15.67 54.71
C GLU A 810 -33.92 -15.31 55.81
N GLU A 811 -34.49 -14.10 55.76
CA GLU A 811 -35.45 -13.60 56.76
C GLU A 811 -36.84 -14.26 56.61
N LEU A 812 -37.20 -14.70 55.40
CA LEU A 812 -38.50 -15.29 55.12
C LEU A 812 -38.65 -16.71 55.72
N PRO A 813 -39.74 -17.01 56.46
CA PRO A 813 -39.96 -18.32 57.05
C PRO A 813 -39.93 -19.47 56.03
N LYS A 814 -39.19 -20.54 56.37
CA LYS A 814 -39.09 -21.76 55.56
C LYS A 814 -40.48 -22.35 55.32
N GLY A 815 -40.87 -22.50 54.05
CA GLY A 815 -42.18 -23.01 53.64
C GLY A 815 -43.28 -21.95 53.39
N SER A 816 -42.99 -20.65 53.54
CA SER A 816 -43.97 -19.60 53.21
C SER A 816 -44.08 -19.31 51.71
N ASN A 817 -45.28 -18.97 51.22
CA ASN A 817 -45.51 -18.63 49.81
C ASN A 817 -44.67 -17.42 49.35
N ILE A 818 -44.42 -16.45 50.24
CA ILE A 818 -43.57 -15.28 49.95
C ILE A 818 -42.13 -15.73 49.67
N ARG A 819 -41.62 -16.72 50.43
CA ARG A 819 -40.30 -17.33 50.20
C ARG A 819 -40.22 -18.07 48.86
N GLN A 820 -41.33 -18.67 48.41
CA GLN A 820 -41.41 -19.30 47.10
C GLN A 820 -41.44 -18.26 45.97
N SER A 821 -42.18 -17.16 46.12
CA SER A 821 -42.14 -16.03 45.17
C SER A 821 -40.73 -15.43 45.07
N GLN A 822 -40.07 -15.23 46.22
CA GLN A 822 -38.70 -14.71 46.27
C GLN A 822 -37.70 -15.63 45.55
N ALA A 823 -37.85 -16.95 45.68
CA ALA A 823 -37.03 -17.91 44.95
C ALA A 823 -37.18 -17.78 43.43
N GLU A 824 -38.39 -17.55 42.92
CA GLU A 824 -38.63 -17.33 41.49
C GLU A 824 -38.08 -15.99 40.99
N VAL A 825 -38.05 -14.94 41.83
CA VAL A 825 -37.38 -13.65 41.51
C VAL A 825 -35.87 -13.85 41.37
N ILE A 826 -35.22 -14.49 42.35
CA ILE A 826 -33.78 -14.82 42.29
C ILE A 826 -33.48 -15.67 41.05
N LYS A 827 -34.31 -16.70 40.78
CA LYS A 827 -34.21 -17.57 39.60
C LYS A 827 -34.50 -16.86 38.28
N ALA A 828 -35.23 -15.74 38.26
CA ALA A 828 -35.37 -14.89 37.09
C ALA A 828 -34.10 -14.04 36.87
N ALA A 829 -33.55 -13.43 37.93
CA ALA A 829 -32.33 -12.64 37.87
C ALA A 829 -31.10 -13.50 37.49
N LYS A 830 -30.95 -14.73 38.02
CA LYS A 830 -29.86 -15.64 37.60
C LYS A 830 -29.96 -16.03 36.11
N ARG A 831 -31.18 -16.15 35.55
CA ARG A 831 -31.38 -16.36 34.10
C ARG A 831 -31.07 -15.11 33.27
N ALA A 832 -31.32 -13.91 33.78
CA ALA A 832 -30.90 -12.68 33.13
C ALA A 832 -29.36 -12.55 33.10
N ALA A 833 -28.67 -12.94 34.17
CA ALA A 833 -27.22 -12.98 34.22
C ALA A 833 -26.61 -14.00 33.23
N GLU A 834 -27.23 -15.18 33.05
CA GLU A 834 -26.86 -16.12 31.97
C GLU A 834 -26.91 -15.43 30.59
N LEU A 835 -28.02 -14.73 30.29
CA LEU A 835 -28.23 -14.07 28.99
C LEU A 835 -27.21 -12.94 28.73
N VAL A 836 -26.91 -12.11 29.74
CA VAL A 836 -25.91 -11.04 29.63
C VAL A 836 -24.52 -11.62 29.36
N LYS A 837 -24.14 -12.68 30.08
CA LYS A 837 -22.89 -13.43 29.87
C LYS A 837 -22.80 -14.06 28.48
N GLN A 838 -23.94 -14.47 27.90
CA GLN A 838 -24.00 -15.03 26.55
C GLN A 838 -23.87 -13.95 25.46
N ILE A 839 -24.47 -12.77 25.65
CA ILE A 839 -24.26 -11.59 24.79
C ILE A 839 -22.78 -11.17 24.80
N LEU A 840 -22.15 -11.11 25.98
CA LEU A 840 -20.72 -10.84 26.12
C LEU A 840 -19.83 -11.90 25.44
N THR A 841 -20.27 -13.15 25.41
CA THR A 841 -19.54 -14.23 24.73
C THR A 841 -19.56 -14.06 23.21
N PHE A 842 -20.66 -13.53 22.65
CA PHE A 842 -20.77 -13.17 21.23
C PHE A 842 -19.97 -11.90 20.87
N SER A 843 -19.63 -11.08 21.87
CA SER A 843 -18.94 -9.79 21.70
C SER A 843 -17.41 -9.88 21.55
N ARG A 844 -16.80 -11.01 21.92
CA ARG A 844 -15.33 -11.10 22.08
C ARG A 844 -14.58 -11.27 20.76
N GLN A 845 -13.58 -10.41 20.54
CA GLN A 845 -12.51 -10.58 19.55
C GLN A 845 -11.12 -10.71 20.22
N GLY A 846 -11.04 -11.44 21.34
CA GLY A 846 -9.78 -11.77 22.00
C GLY A 846 -8.97 -12.85 21.27
N GLU A 847 -7.71 -13.02 21.66
CA GLU A 847 -6.85 -14.08 21.11
C GLU A 847 -7.43 -15.49 21.36
N GLN A 848 -7.33 -16.36 20.34
CA GLN A 848 -7.99 -17.68 20.33
C GLN A 848 -7.21 -18.71 21.16
N GLU A 849 -7.35 -18.63 22.48
CA GLU A 849 -6.62 -19.49 23.42
C GLU A 849 -7.27 -20.88 23.57
N LEU A 850 -6.73 -21.88 22.88
CA LEU A 850 -7.20 -23.28 22.91
C LEU A 850 -7.05 -23.89 24.31
N LYS A 851 -8.16 -24.25 24.96
CA LYS A 851 -8.19 -24.74 26.35
C LYS A 851 -8.85 -26.11 26.48
N PRO A 852 -8.51 -26.92 27.49
CA PRO A 852 -9.22 -28.14 27.80
C PRO A 852 -10.69 -27.88 28.15
N LEU A 853 -11.58 -28.47 27.36
CA LEU A 853 -13.01 -28.16 27.38
C LEU A 853 -13.86 -29.42 27.51
N SER A 854 -14.74 -29.44 28.51
CA SER A 854 -15.86 -30.39 28.60
C SER A 854 -16.93 -30.01 27.57
N ILE A 855 -16.71 -30.42 26.32
CA ILE A 855 -17.57 -30.11 25.16
C ILE A 855 -19.06 -30.38 25.42
N GLN A 856 -19.40 -31.44 26.17
CA GLN A 856 -20.76 -31.80 26.54
C GLN A 856 -21.51 -30.76 27.39
N LEU A 857 -20.81 -29.82 28.04
CA LEU A 857 -21.42 -28.66 28.71
C LEU A 857 -21.79 -27.58 27.70
N ILE A 858 -20.83 -27.20 26.84
CA ILE A 858 -21.03 -26.17 25.80
C ILE A 858 -22.10 -26.60 24.79
N THR A 859 -22.15 -27.90 24.43
CA THR A 859 -23.22 -28.42 23.57
C THR A 859 -24.60 -28.27 24.24
N LYS A 860 -24.73 -28.55 25.54
CA LYS A 860 -26.00 -28.36 26.26
C LYS A 860 -26.40 -26.88 26.36
N GLU A 861 -25.45 -25.97 26.50
CA GLU A 861 -25.70 -24.53 26.50
C GLU A 861 -26.15 -24.01 25.13
N ALA A 862 -25.41 -24.34 24.06
CA ALA A 862 -25.74 -23.94 22.70
C ALA A 862 -27.13 -24.45 22.26
N LEU A 863 -27.48 -25.70 22.60
CA LEU A 863 -28.80 -26.26 22.30
C LEU A 863 -29.93 -25.66 23.15
N LYS A 864 -29.66 -25.28 24.41
CA LYS A 864 -30.60 -24.52 25.26
C LYS A 864 -30.96 -23.17 24.62
N LEU A 865 -29.99 -22.49 24.01
CA LEU A 865 -30.20 -21.25 23.26
C LEU A 865 -30.97 -21.49 21.94
N LEU A 866 -30.52 -22.45 21.13
CA LEU A 866 -31.16 -22.78 19.85
C LEU A 866 -32.62 -23.22 20.01
N ARG A 867 -32.99 -23.88 21.12
CA ARG A 867 -34.39 -24.26 21.36
C ARG A 867 -35.30 -23.03 21.51
N ALA A 868 -34.79 -21.86 21.87
CA ALA A 868 -35.58 -20.63 21.95
C ALA A 868 -35.76 -19.91 20.59
N SER A 869 -34.84 -20.09 19.65
CA SER A 869 -34.92 -19.47 18.30
C SER A 869 -35.57 -20.39 17.25
N ILE A 870 -35.51 -21.71 17.43
CA ILE A 870 -36.10 -22.68 16.50
C ILE A 870 -37.61 -22.85 16.77
N PRO A 871 -38.50 -22.67 15.77
CA PRO A 871 -39.95 -22.81 15.95
C PRO A 871 -40.42 -24.16 16.53
N THR A 872 -41.64 -24.18 17.07
CA THR A 872 -42.28 -25.40 17.59
C THR A 872 -42.71 -26.38 16.51
N THR A 873 -42.69 -25.98 15.23
CA THR A 873 -42.93 -26.85 14.06
C THR A 873 -41.77 -27.80 13.74
N ILE A 874 -40.61 -27.64 14.39
CA ILE A 874 -39.48 -28.56 14.28
C ILE A 874 -39.33 -29.33 15.59
N ALA A 875 -39.37 -30.66 15.49
CA ALA A 875 -39.10 -31.57 16.59
C ALA A 875 -37.60 -31.52 16.91
N PHE A 876 -37.24 -31.20 18.15
CA PHE A 876 -35.85 -31.01 18.57
C PHE A 876 -35.45 -32.13 19.53
N ARG A 877 -34.50 -32.99 19.13
CA ARG A 877 -33.98 -34.09 19.95
C ARG A 877 -32.50 -33.90 20.25
N GLN A 878 -32.11 -34.25 21.48
CA GLN A 878 -30.71 -34.22 21.91
C GLN A 878 -30.30 -35.52 22.64
N GLU A 879 -29.15 -36.07 22.27
CA GLU A 879 -28.60 -37.33 22.78
C GLU A 879 -27.12 -37.11 23.14
N ILE A 880 -26.87 -36.55 24.33
CA ILE A 880 -25.53 -36.09 24.76
C ILE A 880 -25.03 -36.95 25.92
N ASP A 881 -24.01 -37.76 25.64
CA ASP A 881 -23.25 -38.51 26.64
C ASP A 881 -22.58 -37.56 27.66
N ALA A 882 -22.56 -37.97 28.92
CA ALA A 882 -21.89 -37.24 29.99
C ALA A 882 -20.35 -37.38 29.91
N ASN A 883 -19.85 -38.48 29.36
CA ASN A 883 -18.46 -38.92 29.49
C ASN A 883 -17.64 -38.79 28.19
N CYS A 884 -17.91 -37.75 27.40
CA CYS A 884 -17.21 -37.45 26.14
C CYS A 884 -15.71 -37.09 26.30
N GLY A 885 -15.22 -36.91 27.53
CA GLY A 885 -13.86 -36.45 27.83
C GLY A 885 -13.59 -34.99 27.44
N PRO A 886 -12.42 -34.44 27.80
CA PRO A 886 -12.03 -33.10 27.38
C PRO A 886 -11.48 -33.09 25.94
N VAL A 887 -11.78 -32.00 25.23
CA VAL A 887 -11.24 -31.64 23.90
C VAL A 887 -10.47 -30.34 24.04
N LEU A 888 -9.38 -30.14 23.30
CA LEU A 888 -8.63 -28.88 23.32
C LEU A 888 -9.25 -27.87 22.33
N ALA A 889 -10.07 -26.94 22.82
CA ALA A 889 -10.84 -26.02 21.97
C ALA A 889 -11.19 -24.70 22.65
N ASP A 890 -11.49 -23.68 21.84
CA ASP A 890 -12.10 -22.42 22.28
C ASP A 890 -13.63 -22.62 22.47
N PRO A 891 -14.21 -22.34 23.66
CA PRO A 891 -15.65 -22.49 23.91
C PRO A 891 -16.53 -21.67 22.95
N THR A 892 -16.03 -20.53 22.48
CA THR A 892 -16.70 -19.62 21.54
C THR A 892 -16.80 -20.25 20.16
N GLN A 893 -15.73 -20.92 19.72
CA GLN A 893 -15.67 -21.63 18.45
C GLN A 893 -16.58 -22.86 18.44
N ILE A 894 -16.64 -23.62 19.54
CA ILE A 894 -17.58 -24.74 19.71
C ILE A 894 -19.04 -24.24 19.70
N HIS A 895 -19.34 -23.11 20.34
CA HIS A 895 -20.65 -22.45 20.22
C HIS A 895 -20.96 -22.10 18.76
N GLN A 896 -20.02 -21.47 18.05
CA GLN A 896 -20.18 -21.02 16.67
C GLN A 896 -20.40 -22.19 15.69
N ILE A 897 -19.74 -23.33 15.90
CA ILE A 897 -20.02 -24.59 15.19
C ILE A 897 -21.49 -24.98 15.32
N ILE A 898 -21.97 -25.12 16.55
CA ILE A 898 -23.30 -25.65 16.83
C ILE A 898 -24.38 -24.68 16.34
N MET A 899 -24.19 -23.38 16.58
CA MET A 899 -25.08 -22.32 16.09
C MET A 899 -25.19 -22.32 14.57
N ASN A 900 -24.07 -22.35 13.83
CA ASN A 900 -24.09 -22.32 12.36
C ASN A 900 -24.77 -23.55 11.76
N LEU A 901 -24.45 -24.76 12.26
CA LEU A 901 -25.01 -26.01 11.74
C LEU A 901 -26.51 -26.14 12.06
N CYS A 902 -26.92 -25.86 13.30
CA CYS A 902 -28.34 -25.94 13.68
C CYS A 902 -29.19 -24.84 13.03
N THR A 903 -28.63 -23.65 12.79
CA THR A 903 -29.33 -22.58 12.06
C THR A 903 -29.53 -22.96 10.59
N ASN A 904 -28.54 -23.57 9.93
CA ASN A 904 -28.70 -24.08 8.57
C ASN A 904 -29.73 -25.22 8.48
N ALA A 905 -29.71 -26.17 9.43
CA ALA A 905 -30.75 -27.19 9.56
C ALA A 905 -32.16 -26.58 9.71
N TYR A 906 -32.32 -25.58 10.58
CA TYR A 906 -33.58 -24.83 10.72
C TYR A 906 -34.03 -24.21 9.39
N HIS A 907 -33.13 -23.52 8.67
CA HIS A 907 -33.47 -22.94 7.37
C HIS A 907 -33.92 -23.99 6.35
N ALA A 908 -33.27 -25.16 6.31
CA ALA A 908 -33.63 -26.26 5.41
C ALA A 908 -35.00 -26.93 5.72
N MET A 909 -35.60 -26.60 6.87
CA MET A 909 -36.91 -27.08 7.35
C MET A 909 -37.92 -25.93 7.58
N ARG A 910 -37.59 -24.69 7.15
CA ARG A 910 -38.35 -23.47 7.50
C ARG A 910 -39.83 -23.51 7.06
N GLU A 911 -40.11 -24.11 5.90
CA GLU A 911 -41.46 -24.19 5.31
C GLU A 911 -42.18 -25.50 5.65
N THR A 912 -41.45 -26.61 5.72
CA THR A 912 -42.01 -27.97 5.87
C THR A 912 -42.16 -28.41 7.33
N GLY A 913 -41.41 -27.82 8.26
CA GLY A 913 -41.08 -28.45 9.53
C GLY A 913 -40.17 -29.67 9.34
N GLY A 914 -39.96 -30.44 10.41
CA GLY A 914 -39.13 -31.65 10.40
C GLY A 914 -38.58 -32.03 11.77
N GLU A 915 -37.55 -32.88 11.81
CA GLU A 915 -36.78 -33.20 13.02
C GLU A 915 -35.34 -32.68 12.91
N LEU A 916 -34.89 -31.95 13.94
CA LEU A 916 -33.48 -31.65 14.19
C LEU A 916 -33.00 -32.54 15.36
N ARG A 917 -32.00 -33.37 15.10
CA ARG A 917 -31.35 -34.22 16.10
C ARG A 917 -29.89 -33.85 16.25
N VAL A 918 -29.46 -33.65 17.50
CA VAL A 918 -28.05 -33.44 17.84
C VAL A 918 -27.60 -34.52 18.83
N SER A 919 -26.58 -35.29 18.47
CA SER A 919 -26.01 -36.31 19.35
C SER A 919 -24.51 -36.11 19.54
N LEU A 920 -24.02 -36.29 20.76
CA LEU A 920 -22.61 -36.20 21.12
C LEU A 920 -22.23 -37.46 21.91
N ALA A 921 -21.22 -38.19 21.43
CA ALA A 921 -20.75 -39.44 22.03
C ALA A 921 -19.23 -39.55 21.94
N SER A 922 -18.61 -40.27 22.89
CA SER A 922 -17.23 -40.74 22.71
C SER A 922 -17.19 -41.90 21.72
N ILE A 923 -16.20 -41.88 20.82
CA ILE A 923 -15.82 -43.01 19.97
C ILE A 923 -14.31 -43.23 20.03
N GLU A 924 -13.86 -44.40 19.59
CA GLU A 924 -12.45 -44.74 19.41
C GLU A 924 -12.30 -45.22 17.96
N LEU A 925 -11.42 -44.58 17.19
CA LEU A 925 -11.21 -44.88 15.77
C LEU A 925 -9.99 -45.78 15.59
N ASP A 926 -10.17 -46.91 14.91
CA ASP A 926 -9.11 -47.85 14.58
C ASP A 926 -8.49 -47.58 13.18
N GLN A 927 -7.61 -48.45 12.69
CA GLN A 927 -7.01 -48.30 11.37
C GLN A 927 -7.92 -48.69 10.19
N ALA A 928 -9.03 -49.40 10.42
CA ALA A 928 -10.01 -49.75 9.39
C ALA A 928 -11.02 -48.60 9.16
N ASP A 929 -11.49 -47.96 10.23
CA ASP A 929 -12.40 -46.79 10.17
C ASP A 929 -11.83 -45.58 9.40
N LEU A 930 -10.51 -45.53 9.25
CA LEU A 930 -9.75 -44.46 8.60
C LEU A 930 -9.57 -44.64 7.09
N HIS A 931 -9.94 -45.79 6.52
CA HIS A 931 -9.73 -46.10 5.09
C HIS A 931 -10.28 -45.01 4.15
N ASP A 932 -11.42 -44.42 4.51
CA ASP A 932 -12.08 -43.37 3.71
C ASP A 932 -11.90 -41.95 4.32
N LYS A 933 -11.01 -41.78 5.31
CA LYS A 933 -10.79 -40.53 6.08
C LYS A 933 -9.30 -40.26 6.33
N PRO A 934 -8.49 -40.02 5.28
CA PRO A 934 -7.01 -40.01 5.35
C PRO A 934 -6.38 -38.84 6.13
N ALA A 935 -7.16 -37.97 6.76
CA ALA A 935 -6.69 -36.84 7.57
C ALA A 935 -6.89 -37.04 9.08
N LEU A 936 -7.50 -38.14 9.52
CA LEU A 936 -7.63 -38.52 10.92
C LEU A 936 -6.54 -39.53 11.34
N SER A 937 -6.19 -39.56 12.62
CA SER A 937 -5.28 -40.55 13.21
C SER A 937 -6.06 -41.55 14.07
N PRO A 938 -5.55 -42.77 14.34
CA PRO A 938 -6.18 -43.68 15.29
C PRO A 938 -6.19 -43.11 16.71
N GLY A 939 -7.28 -43.29 17.46
CA GLY A 939 -7.39 -42.81 18.84
C GLY A 939 -8.81 -42.40 19.28
N PRO A 940 -8.94 -41.80 20.47
CA PRO A 940 -10.23 -41.39 21.03
C PRO A 940 -10.71 -40.03 20.49
N TYR A 941 -11.97 -39.98 20.06
CA TYR A 941 -12.61 -38.76 19.52
C TYR A 941 -13.97 -38.53 20.19
N ALA A 942 -14.33 -37.26 20.35
CA ALA A 942 -15.71 -36.85 20.60
C ALA A 942 -16.39 -36.65 19.23
N LEU A 943 -17.40 -37.46 18.94
CA LEU A 943 -18.20 -37.36 17.73
C LEU A 943 -19.44 -36.51 18.01
N LEU A 944 -19.46 -35.29 17.46
CA LEU A 944 -20.65 -34.45 17.41
C LEU A 944 -21.36 -34.66 16.06
N LYS A 945 -22.60 -35.14 16.11
CA LYS A 945 -23.45 -35.36 14.93
C LYS A 945 -24.66 -34.44 14.99
N ILE A 946 -24.90 -33.68 13.92
CA ILE A 946 -26.06 -32.79 13.75
C ILE A 946 -26.81 -33.23 12.50
N SER A 947 -28.09 -33.54 12.64
CA SER A 947 -28.91 -34.20 11.62
C SER A 947 -30.27 -33.50 11.47
N ASP A 948 -30.66 -33.19 10.24
CA ASP A 948 -31.94 -32.62 9.87
C ASP A 948 -32.72 -33.50 8.88
N THR A 949 -34.03 -33.31 8.83
CA THR A 949 -34.91 -33.88 7.81
C THR A 949 -35.37 -32.82 6.81
N GLY A 950 -34.47 -31.91 6.42
CA GLY A 950 -34.76 -30.83 5.47
C GLY A 950 -34.76 -31.28 4.02
N HIS A 951 -34.74 -30.32 3.09
CA HIS A 951 -34.74 -30.59 1.65
C HIS A 951 -33.51 -31.36 1.12
N GLY A 952 -32.44 -31.49 1.91
CA GLY A 952 -31.20 -32.15 1.50
C GLY A 952 -30.44 -31.43 0.37
N MET A 953 -29.37 -32.03 -0.13
CA MET A 953 -28.50 -31.44 -1.15
C MET A 953 -28.15 -32.45 -2.23
N ASP A 954 -28.06 -32.00 -3.49
CA ASP A 954 -27.50 -32.83 -4.57
C ASP A 954 -25.96 -32.89 -4.48
N LYS A 955 -25.35 -33.81 -5.22
CA LYS A 955 -23.90 -34.01 -5.17
C LYS A 955 -23.08 -32.77 -5.61
N LYS A 956 -23.56 -32.00 -6.60
CA LYS A 956 -22.87 -30.78 -7.07
C LYS A 956 -22.93 -29.64 -6.06
N VAL A 957 -23.98 -29.61 -5.24
CA VAL A 957 -24.06 -28.72 -4.06
C VAL A 957 -23.14 -29.24 -2.97
N LEU A 958 -23.23 -30.54 -2.63
CA LEU A 958 -22.48 -31.19 -1.55
C LEU A 958 -20.95 -31.06 -1.73
N ASP A 959 -20.44 -31.27 -2.95
CA ASP A 959 -19.02 -31.11 -3.29
C ASP A 959 -18.50 -29.67 -3.06
N ARG A 960 -19.39 -28.68 -2.86
CA ARG A 960 -19.06 -27.24 -2.78
C ARG A 960 -19.44 -26.55 -1.46
N ILE A 961 -20.10 -27.23 -0.51
CA ILE A 961 -20.67 -26.56 0.69
C ILE A 961 -19.65 -25.88 1.61
N PHE A 962 -18.38 -26.25 1.52
CA PHE A 962 -17.28 -25.66 2.28
C PHE A 962 -16.50 -24.58 1.51
N GLU A 963 -16.84 -24.30 0.26
CA GLU A 963 -16.29 -23.16 -0.49
C GLU A 963 -16.75 -21.83 0.17
N PRO A 964 -15.82 -20.90 0.48
CA PRO A 964 -16.19 -19.57 0.94
C PRO A 964 -17.10 -18.85 -0.05
N TYR A 965 -18.13 -18.18 0.47
CA TYR A 965 -19.17 -17.46 -0.28
C TYR A 965 -20.13 -18.32 -1.12
N PHE A 966 -20.02 -19.65 -1.09
CA PHE A 966 -20.99 -20.52 -1.75
C PHE A 966 -22.30 -20.55 -0.96
N THR A 967 -23.41 -20.25 -1.63
CA THR A 967 -24.76 -20.25 -1.05
C THR A 967 -25.79 -20.71 -2.08
N THR A 968 -26.77 -21.49 -1.63
CA THR A 968 -27.96 -21.90 -2.39
C THR A 968 -29.19 -21.03 -2.08
N LYS A 969 -29.07 -20.09 -1.13
CA LYS A 969 -30.12 -19.15 -0.73
C LYS A 969 -30.11 -17.88 -1.59
N ASP A 970 -31.25 -17.23 -1.72
CA ASP A 970 -31.44 -15.99 -2.48
C ASP A 970 -30.58 -14.80 -1.98
N GLN A 971 -30.42 -13.78 -2.83
CA GLN A 971 -29.60 -12.59 -2.55
C GLN A 971 -30.05 -11.87 -1.28
N GLY A 972 -29.31 -12.08 -0.19
CA GLY A 972 -29.53 -11.48 1.12
C GLY A 972 -29.83 -12.47 2.24
N GLU A 973 -30.30 -13.69 1.94
CA GLU A 973 -30.63 -14.70 2.96
C GLU A 973 -29.45 -15.64 3.34
N GLY A 974 -28.31 -15.54 2.66
CA GLY A 974 -27.11 -16.34 2.96
C GLY A 974 -25.80 -15.59 2.70
N THR A 975 -24.87 -15.64 3.67
CA THR A 975 -23.51 -15.07 3.53
C THR A 975 -22.55 -15.99 2.80
N GLY A 976 -22.87 -17.29 2.68
CA GLY A 976 -21.99 -18.33 2.16
C GLY A 976 -20.72 -18.59 2.99
N LEU A 977 -20.63 -18.03 4.21
CA LEU A 977 -19.43 -18.13 5.06
C LEU A 977 -19.58 -19.07 6.26
N GLY A 978 -20.81 -19.47 6.61
CA GLY A 978 -21.08 -20.25 7.82
C GLY A 978 -20.39 -21.63 7.80
N LEU A 979 -20.55 -22.40 6.73
CA LEU A 979 -19.99 -23.75 6.64
C LEU A 979 -18.46 -23.74 6.41
N SER A 980 -17.93 -22.82 5.61
CA SER A 980 -16.49 -22.65 5.45
C SER A 980 -15.79 -22.27 6.76
N LEU A 981 -16.44 -21.45 7.61
CA LEU A 981 -15.94 -21.11 8.95
C LEU A 981 -15.98 -22.32 9.89
N VAL A 982 -17.06 -23.10 9.89
CA VAL A 982 -17.15 -24.36 10.67
C VAL A 982 -16.04 -25.33 10.27
N HIS A 983 -15.80 -25.51 8.96
CA HIS A 983 -14.70 -26.34 8.47
C HIS A 983 -13.33 -25.83 8.93
N GLY A 984 -13.07 -24.52 8.84
CA GLY A 984 -11.83 -23.91 9.33
C GLY A 984 -11.61 -24.12 10.84
N ILE A 985 -12.63 -23.92 11.66
CA ILE A 985 -12.58 -24.14 13.11
C ILE A 985 -12.25 -25.61 13.43
N VAL A 986 -12.97 -26.56 12.82
CA VAL A 986 -12.76 -27.99 13.08
C VAL A 986 -11.34 -28.42 12.71
N LYS A 987 -10.80 -27.91 11.59
CA LYS A 987 -9.41 -28.16 11.18
C LYS A 987 -8.39 -27.54 12.15
N ASN A 988 -8.63 -26.33 12.65
CA ASN A 988 -7.76 -25.67 13.64
C ASN A 988 -7.69 -26.43 14.98
N ILE A 989 -8.77 -27.13 15.36
CA ILE A 989 -8.84 -28.01 16.55
C ILE A 989 -8.14 -29.37 16.30
N GLY A 990 -7.64 -29.63 15.08
CA GLY A 990 -7.07 -30.93 14.69
C GLY A 990 -8.12 -32.01 14.46
N GLY A 991 -9.37 -31.60 14.22
CA GLY A 991 -10.49 -32.48 13.93
C GLY A 991 -10.84 -32.57 12.44
N GLU A 992 -11.87 -33.37 12.14
CA GLU A 992 -12.40 -33.57 10.79
C GLU A 992 -13.91 -33.32 10.76
N ILE A 993 -14.43 -32.81 9.63
CA ILE A 993 -15.87 -32.69 9.39
C ILE A 993 -16.25 -33.40 8.10
N THR A 994 -17.18 -34.34 8.20
CA THR A 994 -17.79 -35.01 7.04
C THR A 994 -19.30 -34.75 7.01
N VAL A 995 -19.90 -34.96 5.84
CA VAL A 995 -21.32 -34.69 5.58
C VAL A 995 -21.93 -35.83 4.76
N THR A 996 -23.16 -36.19 5.08
CA THR A 996 -24.04 -36.98 4.20
C THR A 996 -25.32 -36.20 3.97
N SER A 997 -25.81 -36.18 2.73
CA SER A 997 -27.05 -35.50 2.35
C SER A 997 -27.60 -36.15 1.10
N GLU A 998 -28.93 -36.31 1.04
CA GLU A 998 -29.63 -36.78 -0.16
C GLU A 998 -30.87 -35.89 -0.39
N PRO A 999 -31.19 -35.51 -1.64
CA PRO A 999 -32.35 -34.66 -1.91
C PRO A 999 -33.67 -35.25 -1.39
N GLY A 1000 -34.36 -34.51 -0.52
CA GLY A 1000 -35.61 -34.92 0.12
C GLY A 1000 -35.47 -35.85 1.33
N ALA A 1001 -34.26 -36.26 1.71
CA ALA A 1001 -34.00 -37.06 2.92
C ALA A 1001 -33.38 -36.27 4.09
N GLY A 1002 -32.87 -35.05 3.82
CA GLY A 1002 -32.21 -34.20 4.79
C GLY A 1002 -30.68 -34.28 4.76
N THR A 1003 -30.03 -33.69 5.76
CA THR A 1003 -28.56 -33.61 5.88
C THR A 1003 -28.09 -34.09 7.25
N THR A 1004 -26.90 -34.67 7.30
CA THR A 1004 -26.19 -34.98 8.54
C THR A 1004 -24.73 -34.56 8.44
N PHE A 1005 -24.28 -33.75 9.40
CA PHE A 1005 -22.88 -33.42 9.62
C PHE A 1005 -22.31 -34.28 10.76
N TYR A 1006 -21.08 -34.73 10.59
CA TYR A 1006 -20.31 -35.53 11.55
C TYR A 1006 -18.99 -34.81 11.83
N LEU A 1007 -18.76 -34.41 13.07
CA LEU A 1007 -17.58 -33.67 13.50
C LEU A 1007 -16.79 -34.54 14.47
N TYR A 1008 -15.58 -34.91 14.07
CA TYR A 1008 -14.63 -35.74 14.81
C TYR A 1008 -13.63 -34.81 15.51
N LEU A 1009 -13.76 -34.65 16.83
CA LEU A 1009 -12.90 -33.75 17.61
C LEU A 1009 -11.96 -34.57 18.52
N PRO A 1010 -10.64 -34.40 18.44
CA PRO A 1010 -9.69 -35.23 19.18
C PRO A 1010 -9.83 -35.05 20.69
N ARG A 1011 -9.94 -36.16 21.43
CA ARG A 1011 -9.95 -36.13 22.90
C ARG A 1011 -8.53 -36.05 23.44
N ILE A 1012 -8.37 -35.40 24.58
CA ILE A 1012 -7.12 -35.36 25.35
C ILE A 1012 -7.27 -36.09 26.68
N ASP A 1013 -6.33 -36.98 27.00
CA ASP A 1013 -6.31 -37.68 28.29
C ASP A 1013 -5.66 -36.81 29.38
N ILE A 1014 -6.46 -35.88 29.91
CA ILE A 1014 -6.12 -35.23 31.17
C ILE A 1014 -6.39 -36.23 32.30
N LYS A 1015 -5.33 -36.65 32.99
CA LYS A 1015 -5.44 -37.28 34.31
C LYS A 1015 -5.89 -36.24 35.33
N THR A 1016 -7.19 -35.96 35.36
CA THR A 1016 -7.80 -35.15 36.41
C THR A 1016 -7.42 -35.75 37.75
N LYS A 1017 -6.83 -34.95 38.65
CA LYS A 1017 -6.95 -35.27 40.07
C LYS A 1017 -8.45 -35.21 40.38
N ASN A 1018 -9.03 -36.34 40.79
CA ASN A 1018 -10.24 -36.27 41.58
C ASN A 1018 -9.83 -35.67 42.93
N GLU A 1019 -9.92 -34.35 43.03
CA GLU A 1019 -10.11 -33.71 44.32
C GLU A 1019 -11.56 -34.03 44.70
N ASP A 1020 -11.72 -34.85 45.74
CA ASP A 1020 -13.02 -35.34 46.17
C ASP A 1020 -13.99 -34.20 46.42
N GLN A 1021 -15.29 -34.45 46.21
CA GLN A 1021 -16.36 -33.56 46.66
C GLN A 1021 -16.47 -33.58 48.19
N GLN A 1022 -15.48 -33.02 48.86
CA GLN A 1022 -15.63 -32.56 50.23
C GLN A 1022 -16.69 -31.46 50.21
N SER A 1023 -17.77 -31.65 50.97
CA SER A 1023 -18.75 -30.58 51.18
C SER A 1023 -18.02 -29.36 51.75
N PRO A 1024 -18.27 -28.13 51.24
CA PRO A 1024 -17.55 -26.95 51.71
C PRO A 1024 -17.69 -26.82 53.23
N PRO A 1025 -16.60 -26.44 53.94
CA PRO A 1025 -16.67 -26.26 55.38
C PRO A 1025 -17.74 -25.24 55.74
N ALA A 1026 -18.40 -25.42 56.88
CA ALA A 1026 -19.42 -24.49 57.34
C ALA A 1026 -18.86 -23.06 57.37
N ILE A 1027 -19.57 -22.11 56.74
CA ILE A 1027 -19.09 -20.74 56.49
C ILE A 1027 -18.62 -20.07 57.79
N ILE A 1028 -17.30 -19.98 57.97
CA ILE A 1028 -16.68 -19.29 59.11
C ILE A 1028 -16.53 -17.82 58.75
N GLY A 1029 -17.50 -17.03 59.22
CA GLY A 1029 -17.44 -15.57 59.24
C GLY A 1029 -16.22 -15.02 59.99
N GLY A 1030 -15.89 -13.76 59.74
CA GLY A 1030 -14.69 -13.11 60.27
C GLY A 1030 -14.95 -12.02 61.31
N ASN A 1031 -13.87 -11.42 61.79
CA ASN A 1031 -13.85 -10.17 62.57
C ASN A 1031 -12.96 -9.08 61.92
N GLU A 1032 -12.30 -9.45 60.81
CA GLU A 1032 -11.43 -8.64 59.97
C GLU A 1032 -12.17 -7.40 59.43
N HIS A 1033 -11.43 -6.33 59.14
CA HIS A 1033 -11.95 -5.05 58.68
C HIS A 1033 -11.65 -4.86 57.19
N ILE A 1034 -12.72 -4.85 56.40
CA ILE A 1034 -12.69 -4.79 54.95
C ILE A 1034 -13.03 -3.36 54.50
N LEU A 1035 -12.25 -2.83 53.55
CA LEU A 1035 -12.58 -1.61 52.80
C LEU A 1035 -13.21 -2.00 51.46
N ILE A 1036 -14.49 -1.66 51.26
CA ILE A 1036 -15.22 -1.85 49.99
C ILE A 1036 -15.25 -0.53 49.21
N VAL A 1037 -14.97 -0.60 47.90
CA VAL A 1037 -15.00 0.54 46.98
C VAL A 1037 -15.74 0.17 45.69
N ASP A 1038 -16.87 0.81 45.43
CA ASP A 1038 -17.72 0.60 44.25
C ASP A 1038 -18.52 1.88 44.01
N ASP A 1039 -18.66 2.36 42.77
CA ASP A 1039 -19.35 3.62 42.47
C ASP A 1039 -20.88 3.50 42.43
N GLU A 1040 -21.42 2.28 42.34
CA GLU A 1040 -22.86 2.02 42.39
C GLU A 1040 -23.34 1.86 43.85
N GLU A 1041 -23.98 2.90 44.40
CA GLU A 1041 -24.47 2.95 45.78
C GLU A 1041 -25.35 1.73 46.14
N ALA A 1042 -26.14 1.22 45.19
CA ALA A 1042 -26.96 0.04 45.40
C ALA A 1042 -26.13 -1.24 45.65
N VAL A 1043 -24.96 -1.37 45.02
CA VAL A 1043 -24.02 -2.48 45.23
C VAL A 1043 -23.25 -2.28 46.54
N VAL A 1044 -22.73 -1.07 46.80
CA VAL A 1044 -22.05 -0.72 48.07
C VAL A 1044 -22.90 -1.09 49.30
N ILE A 1045 -24.19 -0.71 49.29
CA ILE A 1045 -25.13 -0.99 50.39
C ILE A 1045 -25.43 -2.49 50.51
N MET A 1046 -25.43 -3.23 49.40
CA MET A 1046 -25.67 -4.67 49.37
C MET A 1046 -24.46 -5.44 49.92
N GLU A 1047 -23.26 -5.22 49.36
CA GLU A 1047 -22.04 -5.92 49.76
C GLU A 1047 -21.69 -5.63 51.22
N LYS A 1048 -21.85 -4.38 51.67
CA LYS A 1048 -21.69 -4.03 53.09
C LYS A 1048 -22.57 -4.87 54.01
N LYS A 1049 -23.88 -4.94 53.73
CA LYS A 1049 -24.82 -5.76 54.54
C LYS A 1049 -24.51 -7.25 54.48
N LEU A 1050 -23.98 -7.73 53.35
CA LEU A 1050 -23.58 -9.12 53.17
C LEU A 1050 -22.34 -9.46 54.04
N LEU A 1051 -21.32 -8.61 54.03
CA LEU A 1051 -20.10 -8.83 54.82
C LEU A 1051 -20.31 -8.57 56.33
N GLU A 1052 -21.13 -7.59 56.71
CA GLU A 1052 -21.54 -7.41 58.12
C GLU A 1052 -22.31 -8.64 58.66
N ARG A 1053 -23.13 -9.30 57.83
CA ARG A 1053 -23.77 -10.60 58.19
C ARG A 1053 -22.79 -11.76 58.28
N LEU A 1054 -21.63 -11.66 57.63
CA LEU A 1054 -20.51 -12.59 57.75
C LEU A 1054 -19.55 -12.20 58.91
N GLY A 1055 -19.92 -11.22 59.74
CA GLY A 1055 -19.20 -10.81 60.96
C GLY A 1055 -18.12 -9.76 60.75
N TYR A 1056 -17.71 -9.51 59.50
CA TYR A 1056 -16.66 -8.55 59.16
C TYR A 1056 -17.05 -7.12 59.55
N LYS A 1057 -16.05 -6.31 59.92
CA LYS A 1057 -16.20 -4.86 59.98
C LYS A 1057 -16.08 -4.32 58.57
N VAL A 1058 -16.90 -3.35 58.20
CA VAL A 1058 -16.94 -2.82 56.83
C VAL A 1058 -16.92 -1.30 56.80
N THR A 1059 -15.81 -0.75 56.29
CA THR A 1059 -15.78 0.62 55.75
C THR A 1059 -16.15 0.53 54.27
N ALA A 1060 -17.02 1.42 53.81
CA ALA A 1060 -17.56 1.40 52.46
C ALA A 1060 -17.51 2.80 51.86
N CYS A 1061 -17.01 2.90 50.62
CA CYS A 1061 -16.78 4.15 49.92
C CYS A 1061 -17.34 4.08 48.49
N ASN A 1062 -17.99 5.15 48.03
CA ASN A 1062 -18.53 5.28 46.67
C ASN A 1062 -17.68 6.18 45.75
N ASP A 1063 -16.44 6.49 46.15
CA ASP A 1063 -15.49 7.27 45.38
C ASP A 1063 -14.07 6.74 45.62
N SER A 1064 -13.38 6.43 44.52
CA SER A 1064 -12.03 5.86 44.52
C SER A 1064 -10.97 6.76 45.19
N ARG A 1065 -11.18 8.08 45.20
CA ARG A 1065 -10.30 9.07 45.83
C ARG A 1065 -10.61 9.18 47.32
N ALA A 1066 -11.88 9.12 47.69
CA ALA A 1066 -12.29 9.05 49.09
C ALA A 1066 -11.76 7.77 49.75
N ALA A 1067 -11.89 6.62 49.10
CA ALA A 1067 -11.32 5.35 49.56
C ALA A 1067 -9.80 5.43 49.76
N LEU A 1068 -9.07 6.00 48.78
CA LEU A 1068 -7.62 6.21 48.91
C LEU A 1068 -7.27 7.14 50.08
N GLN A 1069 -8.04 8.22 50.31
CA GLN A 1069 -7.83 9.10 51.47
C GLN A 1069 -8.12 8.40 52.80
N THR A 1070 -9.19 7.61 52.88
CA THR A 1070 -9.54 6.81 54.07
C THR A 1070 -8.49 5.75 54.37
N PHE A 1071 -7.98 5.05 53.35
CA PHE A 1071 -6.88 4.10 53.50
C PHE A 1071 -5.59 4.79 53.98
N MET A 1072 -5.18 5.88 53.31
CA MET A 1072 -3.92 6.57 53.64
C MET A 1072 -3.96 7.34 54.97
N ALA A 1073 -5.14 7.56 55.56
CA ALA A 1073 -5.29 8.19 56.87
C ALA A 1073 -4.93 7.24 58.03
N ASP A 1074 -5.23 5.95 57.89
CA ASP A 1074 -4.85 4.89 58.84
C ASP A 1074 -4.86 3.53 58.10
N PRO A 1075 -3.74 3.11 57.47
CA PRO A 1075 -3.67 1.89 56.67
C PRO A 1075 -3.81 0.60 57.49
N GLU A 1076 -3.31 0.62 58.73
CA GLU A 1076 -3.24 -0.56 59.63
C GLU A 1076 -4.63 -0.94 60.19
N GLN A 1077 -5.67 -0.14 59.94
CA GLN A 1077 -7.04 -0.48 60.33
C GLN A 1077 -7.69 -1.53 59.41
N PHE A 1078 -7.11 -1.82 58.23
CA PHE A 1078 -7.70 -2.67 57.21
C PHE A 1078 -6.92 -3.97 57.00
N ASP A 1079 -7.65 -5.10 56.92
CA ASP A 1079 -7.08 -6.43 56.63
C ASP A 1079 -7.20 -6.82 55.14
N LEU A 1080 -8.10 -6.14 54.40
CA LEU A 1080 -8.44 -6.46 53.01
C LEU A 1080 -9.10 -5.27 52.31
N VAL A 1081 -8.75 -5.05 51.04
CA VAL A 1081 -9.43 -4.10 50.15
C VAL A 1081 -10.19 -4.86 49.05
N ILE A 1082 -11.45 -4.51 48.85
CA ILE A 1082 -12.30 -4.96 47.74
C ILE A 1082 -12.65 -3.71 46.91
N SER A 1083 -12.36 -3.74 45.61
CA SER A 1083 -12.58 -2.61 44.69
C SER A 1083 -13.26 -3.08 43.43
N ASP A 1084 -14.21 -2.33 42.86
CA ASP A 1084 -14.53 -2.51 41.44
C ASP A 1084 -13.37 -2.03 40.54
N MET A 1085 -13.32 -2.52 39.31
CA MET A 1085 -12.34 -2.13 38.30
C MET A 1085 -12.66 -0.77 37.65
N THR A 1086 -13.93 -0.48 37.37
CA THR A 1086 -14.38 0.50 36.36
C THR A 1086 -14.95 1.79 36.99
N MET A 1087 -14.33 2.26 38.06
CA MET A 1087 -14.84 3.41 38.83
C MET A 1087 -14.43 4.78 38.24
N PRO A 1088 -15.24 5.84 38.43
CA PRO A 1088 -14.86 7.21 38.09
C PRO A 1088 -13.57 7.70 38.77
N PHE A 1089 -12.92 8.67 38.12
CA PHE A 1089 -11.69 9.38 38.54
C PHE A 1089 -10.41 8.54 38.68
N MET A 1090 -10.50 7.26 39.03
CA MET A 1090 -9.38 6.33 39.21
C MET A 1090 -9.91 4.90 39.19
N THR A 1091 -9.35 4.08 38.30
CA THR A 1091 -9.72 2.67 38.16
C THR A 1091 -9.27 1.83 39.35
N GLY A 1092 -9.87 0.65 39.55
CA GLY A 1092 -9.46 -0.31 40.58
C GLY A 1092 -7.98 -0.72 40.45
N LYS A 1093 -7.46 -0.82 39.22
CA LYS A 1093 -6.03 -1.08 38.95
C LYS A 1093 -5.12 0.05 39.45
N GLU A 1094 -5.50 1.32 39.23
CA GLU A 1094 -4.74 2.48 39.71
C GLU A 1094 -4.86 2.69 41.23
N LEU A 1095 -6.03 2.37 41.80
CA LEU A 1095 -6.25 2.39 43.24
C LEU A 1095 -5.40 1.34 43.94
N ALA A 1096 -5.46 0.08 43.46
CA ALA A 1096 -4.62 -1.02 43.93
C ALA A 1096 -3.12 -0.69 43.82
N GLY A 1097 -2.68 -0.16 42.69
CA GLY A 1097 -1.28 0.24 42.50
C GLY A 1097 -0.80 1.34 43.48
N LYS A 1098 -1.68 2.27 43.88
CA LYS A 1098 -1.35 3.31 44.88
C LYS A 1098 -1.39 2.79 46.32
N ILE A 1099 -2.28 1.83 46.61
CA ILE A 1099 -2.34 1.16 47.91
C ILE A 1099 -1.09 0.29 48.11
N LEU A 1100 -0.77 -0.58 47.16
CA LEU A 1100 0.40 -1.47 47.22
C LEU A 1100 1.75 -0.71 47.17
N ALA A 1101 1.78 0.50 46.59
CA ALA A 1101 2.95 1.38 46.67
C ALA A 1101 3.20 1.98 48.07
N ALA A 1102 2.21 1.95 48.97
CA ALA A 1102 2.35 2.38 50.37
C ALA A 1102 2.36 1.20 51.34
N HIS A 1103 1.63 0.12 51.04
CA HIS A 1103 1.51 -1.08 51.88
C HIS A 1103 1.56 -2.35 50.99
N PRO A 1104 2.77 -2.87 50.67
CA PRO A 1104 2.95 -3.89 49.63
C PRO A 1104 2.31 -5.25 49.93
N ASP A 1105 2.07 -5.57 51.20
CA ASP A 1105 1.53 -6.87 51.64
C ASP A 1105 -0.01 -6.87 51.79
N MET A 1106 -0.65 -5.71 51.53
CA MET A 1106 -2.10 -5.51 51.64
C MET A 1106 -2.89 -6.43 50.68
N PRO A 1107 -3.77 -7.31 51.17
CA PRO A 1107 -4.62 -8.11 50.29
C PRO A 1107 -5.60 -7.24 49.50
N ILE A 1108 -5.63 -7.41 48.18
CA ILE A 1108 -6.59 -6.72 47.29
C ILE A 1108 -7.33 -7.72 46.42
N ILE A 1109 -8.66 -7.63 46.43
CA ILE A 1109 -9.58 -8.28 45.48
C ILE A 1109 -10.13 -7.20 44.55
N ILE A 1110 -10.12 -7.46 43.24
CA ILE A 1110 -10.84 -6.60 42.29
C ILE A 1110 -12.07 -7.33 41.74
N CYS A 1111 -13.22 -6.68 41.81
CA CYS A 1111 -14.48 -7.07 41.19
C CYS A 1111 -14.60 -6.42 39.80
N THR A 1112 -15.29 -7.06 38.86
CA THR A 1112 -15.60 -6.42 37.57
C THR A 1112 -16.86 -6.97 36.89
N GLY A 1113 -17.65 -6.09 36.27
CA GLY A 1113 -18.77 -6.46 35.41
C GLY A 1113 -18.38 -6.91 34.00
N PHE A 1114 -17.16 -6.62 33.52
CA PHE A 1114 -16.75 -6.89 32.14
C PHE A 1114 -15.21 -7.02 31.99
N SER A 1115 -14.74 -8.11 31.39
CA SER A 1115 -13.30 -8.41 31.21
C SER A 1115 -12.91 -8.51 29.74
N GLU A 1116 -12.58 -7.36 29.13
CA GLU A 1116 -12.16 -7.31 27.71
C GLU A 1116 -10.64 -7.36 27.51
N ASN A 1117 -9.83 -6.85 28.45
CA ASN A 1117 -8.36 -6.83 28.36
C ASN A 1117 -7.62 -7.08 29.69
N LEU A 1118 -8.17 -7.92 30.59
CA LEU A 1118 -7.54 -8.23 31.89
C LEU A 1118 -6.70 -9.51 31.83
N ASN A 1119 -5.40 -9.36 31.55
CA ASN A 1119 -4.45 -10.46 31.66
C ASN A 1119 -4.19 -10.78 33.14
N LYS A 1120 -4.64 -11.95 33.60
CA LYS A 1120 -4.53 -12.37 35.02
C LYS A 1120 -3.09 -12.44 35.52
N GLU A 1121 -2.15 -12.80 34.66
CA GLU A 1121 -0.72 -12.89 35.02
C GLU A 1121 -0.14 -11.51 35.33
N GLU A 1122 -0.50 -10.48 34.55
CA GLU A 1122 -0.10 -9.09 34.80
C GLU A 1122 -0.67 -8.58 36.13
N MET A 1123 -1.93 -8.93 36.44
CA MET A 1123 -2.57 -8.52 37.69
C MET A 1123 -1.96 -9.18 38.93
N MET A 1124 -1.63 -10.47 38.86
CA MET A 1124 -0.89 -11.16 39.92
C MET A 1124 0.54 -10.62 40.07
N ALA A 1125 1.22 -10.28 38.97
CA ALA A 1125 2.53 -9.64 38.99
C ALA A 1125 2.52 -8.22 39.61
N MET A 1126 1.36 -7.54 39.63
CA MET A 1126 1.16 -6.27 40.35
C MET A 1126 0.80 -6.45 41.83
N GLY A 1127 0.68 -7.69 42.35
CA GLY A 1127 0.38 -7.97 43.76
C GLY A 1127 -1.11 -8.14 44.11
N ILE A 1128 -2.01 -8.08 43.12
CA ILE A 1128 -3.45 -8.24 43.35
C ILE A 1128 -3.76 -9.73 43.62
N LYS A 1129 -4.38 -10.03 44.77
CA LYS A 1129 -4.56 -11.41 45.27
C LYS A 1129 -5.69 -12.16 44.54
N ALA A 1130 -6.76 -11.49 44.10
CA ALA A 1130 -7.84 -12.12 43.33
C ALA A 1130 -8.57 -11.16 42.37
N LEU A 1131 -9.25 -11.75 41.38
CA LEU A 1131 -10.13 -11.07 40.41
C LEU A 1131 -11.44 -11.86 40.28
N THR A 1132 -12.56 -11.23 40.60
CA THR A 1132 -13.92 -11.81 40.60
C THR A 1132 -14.85 -11.14 39.59
N MET A 1133 -15.83 -11.91 39.08
CA MET A 1133 -16.80 -11.43 38.08
C MET A 1133 -18.15 -11.13 38.72
N LYS A 1134 -18.68 -9.92 38.53
CA LYS A 1134 -20.07 -9.60 38.87
C LYS A 1134 -21.05 -10.25 37.89
N PRO A 1135 -22.25 -10.69 38.34
CA PRO A 1135 -22.72 -10.72 39.73
C PRO A 1135 -22.11 -11.89 40.52
N ILE A 1136 -21.48 -11.58 41.65
CA ILE A 1136 -20.84 -12.56 42.54
C ILE A 1136 -21.90 -13.19 43.47
N SER A 1137 -21.81 -14.49 43.72
CA SER A 1137 -22.68 -15.17 44.70
C SER A 1137 -22.15 -15.07 46.14
N ARG A 1138 -23.03 -15.15 47.16
CA ARG A 1138 -22.61 -15.13 48.59
C ARG A 1138 -21.50 -16.15 48.90
N GLU A 1139 -21.62 -17.35 48.33
CA GLU A 1139 -20.71 -18.48 48.55
C GLU A 1139 -19.32 -18.17 47.96
N GLU A 1140 -19.28 -17.81 46.68
CA GLU A 1140 -18.09 -17.41 45.93
C GLU A 1140 -17.37 -16.17 46.52
N PHE A 1141 -18.13 -15.18 47.01
CA PHE A 1141 -17.57 -14.00 47.67
C PHE A 1141 -16.89 -14.37 48.99
N THR A 1142 -17.52 -15.25 49.77
CA THR A 1142 -16.97 -15.79 51.03
C THR A 1142 -15.68 -16.57 50.77
N GLU A 1143 -15.68 -17.47 49.78
CA GLU A 1143 -14.50 -18.27 49.42
C GLU A 1143 -13.36 -17.40 48.91
N THR A 1144 -13.63 -16.40 48.06
CA THR A 1144 -12.62 -15.45 47.56
C THR A 1144 -11.99 -14.65 48.70
N ILE A 1145 -12.80 -14.10 49.61
CA ILE A 1145 -12.32 -13.34 50.77
C ILE A 1145 -11.43 -14.21 51.67
N ARG A 1146 -11.85 -15.46 51.94
CA ARG A 1146 -11.04 -16.40 52.72
C ARG A 1146 -9.75 -16.82 52.02
N HIS A 1147 -9.76 -17.01 50.71
CA HIS A 1147 -8.55 -17.32 49.95
C HIS A 1147 -7.57 -16.13 49.91
N ALA A 1148 -8.06 -14.90 49.76
CA ALA A 1148 -7.21 -13.70 49.77
C ALA A 1148 -6.56 -13.44 51.13
N LEU A 1149 -7.32 -13.62 52.23
CA LEU A 1149 -6.82 -13.46 53.60
C LEU A 1149 -5.88 -14.60 54.06
N ALA A 1150 -6.07 -15.82 53.55
CA ALA A 1150 -5.22 -16.98 53.89
C ALA A 1150 -3.93 -17.07 53.07
N ALA A 1151 -3.66 -16.11 52.17
CA ALA A 1151 -2.51 -16.07 51.27
C ALA A 1151 -1.44 -15.04 51.69
N ASN A 1152 -1.31 -14.80 53.00
CA ASN A 1152 -0.28 -13.99 53.68
C ASN A 1152 0.38 -14.83 54.79
#